data_AF-A0A971LS56-F1
#
_entry.id   AF-A0A971LS56-F1
#
_cell.length_a   1.000
_cell.length_b   1.000
_cell.length_c   1.000
_cell.angle_alpha   90.00
_cell.angle_beta   90.00
_cell.angle_gamma   90.00
#
_symmetry.space_group_name_H-M   'P 1'
#
loop_
_entity.id
_entity.type
_entity.pdbx_description
1 polymer ?
#
loop_
_entity_poly.entity_id
_entity_poly.type
_entity_poly.pdbx_seq_one_letter_code
_entity_poly.pdbx_strand_id
1 'polypeptide(L)'
;MRDRLRERWPAYLVSLLLLAGLLLWVGLSGGGGSFEDKYAGLDLARGIGGIGRENTYTRYLAAHSQAPPGSQDIEVDLMNPLRMRGASRQVGEDGLPLLMTEEGADLTWQVEVPAGGMYQLHLDYLATPSRGVDIERALYINGQTPFLGADTLLFTRMWTDAGLPRLDNQGNQIRPPQAEVQGWQAVDLRDPLGYEVEPLRFYFEAGTNEIRLVATNEPMALRALSLRAIRPLPSYAEYLRAAPAPRADAPRQVRLVVEGEAAMLRSSPSLYARYDRSSPATQPNDLRRVVLNYIGGDPWRAPGQWIEWQVDIPEDGFYHLTLKGRQRYQRGSVSSRRLLIDGQVPFAELNEIPFAFANAWEMKTLGDATGQPYDIYLTQGSHRLRLEATLGGMGGILTQLDDSVYRLNQIYRRILVLTGVNPDPFRDYNIHQVYPEVVEAMALESARLYKIVDEATAYTGQKSDKIAAAQTLATQLEEFARNPYRITASFVNFKDNITALGTAMQAMSEIKLDIDLVSVHSAGLAPVAGPENALSGLLHEGRSTAISYFVDYDALGDVYLQEEALEVWLLTGRDQSMVLKTMVDDSFTPQTDIKVNIKLVDPTALLGAVVAGNGPDLVVSTDSWNPVNYALRNAAEDLTQFEDFDSVISAFNPSAYAALSWEGGVYGLPETQVLSVLFYRQDILEELGLEVPATWDELIGILPTIQGNNMSLGIPYPTITAPNQSTLYALIYQNNGQIYNQEATRTLLNEENAVQAFDFYTALYTDYGLPMEFDFISRFRSGEMPLGIADFTTFNVLAVSAPEIRGLWDFTRIPGTPFTGPDGQPGLNRAAHSQGASCMMVATEDEAVKEQAWAFMKWWVSKDAQVRFGREIEAVLGASARYPTANIQALRELSWSARHLVILEEAMREAVGFREIAGGYYTARNITNAVRRVINTNSDPRETILDYARLIDKEIESKRREFGLYQQRGAGD
;
A
#
# COMPACT_ATOMS: atom_id res chain seq x y z
N MET A 1 5.53 65.55 -24.23
CA MET A 1 4.75 64.62 -23.36
C MET A 1 3.49 64.10 -24.07
N ARG A 2 2.76 64.96 -24.80
CA ARG A 2 1.59 64.58 -25.62
C ARG A 2 1.89 63.57 -26.76
N ASP A 3 3.07 63.64 -27.37
CA ASP A 3 3.43 62.72 -28.48
C ASP A 3 3.85 61.32 -28.03
N ARG A 4 4.49 61.19 -26.85
CA ARG A 4 4.85 59.88 -26.26
C ARG A 4 3.64 59.08 -25.78
N LEU A 5 2.53 59.74 -25.47
CA LEU A 5 1.26 59.08 -25.13
C LEU A 5 0.53 58.56 -26.36
N ARG A 6 0.77 59.14 -27.54
CA ARG A 6 0.08 58.77 -28.80
C ARG A 6 0.64 57.50 -29.44
N GLU A 7 1.95 57.26 -29.30
CA GLU A 7 2.61 56.04 -29.80
C GLU A 7 2.34 54.79 -28.94
N ARG A 8 2.09 54.94 -27.63
CA ARG A 8 1.83 53.81 -26.72
C ARG A 8 0.35 53.48 -26.53
N TRP A 9 -0.55 54.37 -26.95
CA TRP A 9 -1.99 54.18 -26.87
C TRP A 9 -2.50 52.86 -27.49
N PRO A 10 -2.07 52.43 -28.69
CA PRO A 10 -2.49 51.15 -29.25
C PRO A 10 -1.98 49.94 -28.45
N ALA A 11 -0.78 50.01 -27.86
CA ALA A 11 -0.26 48.96 -27.00
C ALA A 11 -1.08 48.82 -25.71
N TYR A 12 -1.44 49.94 -25.06
CA TYR A 12 -2.33 49.93 -23.89
C TYR A 12 -3.73 49.41 -24.23
N LEU A 13 -4.26 49.72 -25.42
CA LEU A 13 -5.55 49.22 -25.89
C LEU A 13 -5.53 47.70 -26.13
N VAL A 14 -4.44 47.18 -26.69
CA VAL A 14 -4.23 45.73 -26.84
C VAL A 14 -4.09 45.05 -25.48
N SER A 15 -3.34 45.64 -24.54
CA SER A 15 -3.25 45.13 -23.17
C SER A 15 -4.60 45.14 -22.46
N LEU A 16 -5.40 46.20 -22.62
CA LEU A 16 -6.75 46.30 -22.04
C LEU A 16 -7.73 45.32 -22.69
N LEU A 17 -7.63 45.07 -24.00
CA LEU A 17 -8.44 44.08 -24.71
C LEU A 17 -8.03 42.65 -24.34
N LEU A 18 -6.74 42.39 -24.12
CA LEU A 18 -6.25 41.11 -23.59
C LEU A 18 -6.69 40.93 -22.13
N LEU A 19 -6.63 41.97 -21.30
CA LEU A 19 -7.12 41.91 -19.92
C LEU A 19 -8.63 41.75 -19.87
N ALA A 20 -9.38 42.46 -20.73
CA ALA A 20 -10.83 42.33 -20.84
C ALA A 20 -11.22 40.97 -21.43
N GLY A 21 -10.45 40.44 -22.39
CA GLY A 21 -10.60 39.09 -22.93
C GLY A 21 -10.26 38.01 -21.91
N LEU A 22 -9.26 38.23 -21.07
CA LEU A 22 -8.92 37.37 -19.93
C LEU A 22 -10.00 37.45 -18.84
N LEU A 23 -10.54 38.63 -18.54
CA LEU A 23 -11.63 38.83 -17.58
C LEU A 23 -12.97 38.30 -18.11
N LEU A 24 -13.23 38.40 -19.43
CA LEU A 24 -14.37 37.75 -20.08
C LEU A 24 -14.18 36.24 -20.13
N TRP A 25 -12.96 35.74 -20.38
CA TRP A 25 -12.67 34.31 -20.34
C TRP A 25 -12.79 33.78 -18.92
N VAL A 26 -12.27 34.46 -17.90
CA VAL A 26 -12.46 34.15 -16.46
C VAL A 26 -13.93 34.29 -16.06
N GLY A 27 -14.67 35.25 -16.60
CA GLY A 27 -16.12 35.41 -16.37
C GLY A 27 -16.98 34.36 -17.07
N LEU A 28 -16.56 33.86 -18.24
CA LEU A 28 -17.24 32.81 -19.02
C LEU A 28 -16.83 31.40 -18.60
N SER A 29 -15.62 31.22 -18.06
CA SER A 29 -15.10 29.96 -17.49
C SER A 29 -15.39 29.83 -15.99
N GLY A 30 -15.72 30.92 -15.32
CA GLY A 30 -16.08 30.96 -13.90
C GLY A 30 -17.53 30.60 -13.58
N GLY A 31 -18.33 30.22 -14.58
CA GLY A 31 -19.65 29.63 -14.38
C GLY A 31 -19.60 28.13 -14.57
N GLY A 32 -19.43 27.38 -13.48
CA GLY A 32 -19.68 25.93 -13.48
C GLY A 32 -21.16 25.69 -13.73
N GLY A 33 -21.56 25.57 -14.99
CA GLY A 33 -22.92 25.15 -15.34
C GLY A 33 -23.18 23.77 -14.76
N SER A 34 -24.29 23.62 -14.04
CA SER A 34 -24.76 22.31 -13.57
C SER A 34 -25.17 21.45 -14.78
N PHE A 35 -24.97 20.15 -14.65
CA PHE A 35 -25.43 19.14 -15.60
C PHE A 35 -26.83 18.60 -15.26
N GLU A 36 -27.62 19.28 -14.41
CA GLU A 36 -28.95 18.83 -13.96
C GLU A 36 -29.85 18.38 -15.12
N ASP A 37 -29.87 19.11 -16.23
CA ASP A 37 -30.63 18.77 -17.45
C ASP A 37 -30.29 17.39 -18.04
N LYS A 38 -29.13 16.81 -17.70
CA LYS A 38 -28.65 15.51 -18.19
C LYS A 38 -29.19 14.32 -17.39
N TYR A 39 -29.58 14.53 -16.14
CA TYR A 39 -29.97 13.46 -15.23
C TYR A 39 -31.31 13.68 -14.51
N ALA A 40 -31.85 14.90 -14.53
CA ALA A 40 -33.14 15.21 -13.95
C ALA A 40 -34.26 14.36 -14.59
N GLY A 41 -35.09 13.74 -13.75
CA GLY A 41 -36.22 12.92 -14.18
C GLY A 41 -35.88 11.49 -14.62
N LEU A 42 -34.60 11.09 -14.57
CA LEU A 42 -34.20 9.70 -14.81
C LEU A 42 -34.20 8.88 -13.51
N ASP A 43 -34.62 7.61 -13.60
CA ASP A 43 -34.42 6.64 -12.52
C ASP A 43 -32.98 6.13 -12.56
N LEU A 44 -32.10 6.81 -11.81
CA LEU A 44 -30.68 6.46 -11.71
C LEU A 44 -30.44 5.18 -10.89
N ALA A 45 -31.43 4.71 -10.12
CA ALA A 45 -31.31 3.51 -9.29
C ALA A 45 -31.58 2.21 -10.07
N ARG A 46 -32.20 2.29 -11.26
CA ARG A 46 -32.52 1.09 -12.06
C ARG A 46 -31.25 0.34 -12.49
N GLY A 47 -31.28 -0.98 -12.37
CA GLY A 47 -30.28 -1.88 -12.95
C GLY A 47 -30.57 -2.15 -14.44
N ILE A 48 -29.54 -2.53 -15.21
CA ILE A 48 -29.68 -2.88 -16.62
C ILE A 48 -28.96 -4.20 -16.90
N GLY A 49 -29.70 -5.23 -17.34
CA GLY A 49 -29.14 -6.42 -17.99
C GLY A 49 -28.01 -7.14 -17.25
N GLY A 50 -28.04 -7.22 -15.91
CA GLY A 50 -26.98 -7.83 -15.10
C GLY A 50 -25.69 -6.99 -14.96
N ILE A 51 -25.74 -5.70 -15.32
CA ILE A 51 -24.66 -4.73 -15.10
C ILE A 51 -24.89 -4.03 -13.75
N GLY A 52 -23.85 -4.05 -12.91
CA GLY A 52 -23.85 -3.61 -11.52
C GLY A 52 -23.67 -4.77 -10.54
N ARG A 53 -23.22 -4.46 -9.33
CA ARG A 53 -23.10 -5.43 -8.24
C ARG A 53 -24.49 -5.73 -7.65
N GLU A 54 -24.75 -6.98 -7.30
CA GLU A 54 -26.03 -7.38 -6.69
C GLU A 54 -26.05 -7.27 -5.16
N ASN A 55 -24.90 -7.46 -4.51
CA ASN A 55 -24.79 -7.56 -3.04
C ASN A 55 -24.02 -6.38 -2.41
N THR A 56 -24.24 -5.14 -2.86
CA THR A 56 -23.61 -3.96 -2.24
C THR A 56 -24.33 -3.54 -0.96
N TYR A 57 -23.64 -2.82 -0.09
CA TYR A 57 -24.24 -2.24 1.10
C TYR A 57 -25.39 -1.28 0.76
N THR A 58 -25.24 -0.45 -0.29
CA THR A 58 -26.32 0.43 -0.79
C THR A 58 -27.57 -0.36 -1.16
N ARG A 59 -27.43 -1.50 -1.86
CA ARG A 59 -28.55 -2.37 -2.20
C ARG A 59 -29.13 -3.08 -0.98
N TYR A 60 -28.27 -3.49 -0.04
CA TYR A 60 -28.69 -4.06 1.23
C TYR A 60 -29.57 -3.08 2.02
N LEU A 61 -29.17 -1.81 2.14
CA LEU A 61 -29.98 -0.77 2.77
C LEU A 61 -31.29 -0.51 2.00
N ALA A 62 -31.25 -0.49 0.67
CA ALA A 62 -32.45 -0.30 -0.14
C ALA A 62 -33.47 -1.44 0.04
N ALA A 63 -32.99 -2.69 0.08
CA ALA A 63 -33.81 -3.88 0.34
C ALA A 63 -34.49 -3.85 1.72
N HIS A 64 -33.85 -3.22 2.69
CA HIS A 64 -34.36 -3.06 4.06
C HIS A 64 -34.85 -1.62 4.36
N SER A 65 -35.13 -0.82 3.34
CA SER A 65 -35.50 0.61 3.51
C SER A 65 -36.79 0.84 4.29
N GLN A 66 -37.66 -0.17 4.37
CA GLN A 66 -38.91 -0.15 5.14
C GLN A 66 -38.75 -0.69 6.57
N ALA A 67 -37.57 -1.22 6.93
CA ALA A 67 -37.33 -1.74 8.27
C ALA A 67 -37.17 -0.57 9.27
N PRO A 68 -37.85 -0.61 10.43
CA PRO A 68 -37.67 0.40 11.46
C PRO A 68 -36.28 0.28 12.10
N PRO A 69 -35.76 1.35 12.72
CA PRO A 69 -34.65 1.22 13.66
C PRO A 69 -34.99 0.23 14.79
N GLY A 70 -33.99 -0.49 15.27
CA GLY A 70 -34.12 -1.36 16.43
C GLY A 70 -34.70 -0.63 17.64
N SER A 71 -35.58 -1.30 18.39
CA SER A 71 -36.34 -0.66 19.48
C SER A 71 -35.57 -0.48 20.78
N GLN A 72 -34.53 -1.28 21.01
CA GLN A 72 -33.72 -1.30 22.22
C GLN A 72 -32.35 -1.95 21.96
N ASP A 73 -31.38 -1.71 22.85
CA ASP A 73 -30.10 -2.43 22.76
C ASP A 73 -30.29 -3.89 23.21
N ILE A 74 -29.56 -4.81 22.59
CA ILE A 74 -29.60 -6.25 22.89
C ILE A 74 -28.18 -6.74 23.09
N GLU A 75 -27.86 -7.15 24.31
CA GLU A 75 -26.59 -7.78 24.64
C GLU A 75 -26.55 -9.22 24.14
N VAL A 76 -25.46 -9.61 23.48
CA VAL A 76 -25.23 -11.01 23.09
C VAL A 76 -24.54 -11.72 24.26
N ASP A 77 -25.00 -12.92 24.62
CA ASP A 77 -24.31 -13.76 25.61
C ASP A 77 -22.99 -14.28 25.02
N LEU A 78 -21.97 -13.43 25.11
CA LEU A 78 -20.66 -13.66 24.50
C LEU A 78 -20.06 -14.99 24.96
N MET A 79 -20.29 -15.38 26.21
CA MET A 79 -19.68 -16.55 26.83
C MET A 79 -20.31 -17.87 26.44
N ASN A 80 -21.48 -17.84 25.82
CA ASN A 80 -22.24 -19.02 25.44
C ASN A 80 -22.51 -19.08 23.92
N PRO A 81 -21.46 -19.14 23.07
CA PRO A 81 -21.64 -19.33 21.64
C PRO A 81 -22.20 -20.73 21.34
N LEU A 82 -23.11 -20.81 20.36
CA LEU A 82 -23.61 -22.06 19.77
C LEU A 82 -22.46 -22.87 19.15
N ARG A 83 -21.47 -22.19 18.56
CA ARG A 83 -20.27 -22.77 17.97
C ARG A 83 -19.04 -22.01 18.42
N MET A 84 -18.01 -22.74 18.85
CA MET A 84 -16.72 -22.18 19.25
C MET A 84 -15.58 -23.06 18.73
N ARG A 85 -14.80 -22.55 17.78
CA ARG A 85 -13.53 -23.14 17.32
C ARG A 85 -12.45 -22.08 17.32
N GLY A 86 -11.21 -22.45 17.67
CA GLY A 86 -10.09 -21.50 17.71
C GLY A 86 -10.26 -20.36 18.72
N ALA A 87 -11.05 -20.58 19.78
CA ALA A 87 -11.25 -19.57 20.82
C ALA A 87 -11.27 -20.19 22.21
N SER A 88 -10.79 -19.45 23.19
CA SER A 88 -10.74 -19.87 24.60
C SER A 88 -11.40 -18.84 25.52
N ARG A 89 -12.09 -19.34 26.55
CA ARG A 89 -12.64 -18.49 27.62
C ARG A 89 -11.52 -18.17 28.60
N GLN A 90 -11.34 -16.90 28.91
CA GLN A 90 -10.35 -16.42 29.87
C GLN A 90 -10.97 -15.39 30.81
N VAL A 91 -10.21 -15.02 31.85
CA VAL A 91 -10.55 -13.93 32.76
C VAL A 91 -9.50 -12.85 32.53
N GLY A 92 -9.94 -11.64 32.21
CA GLY A 92 -9.07 -10.47 32.05
C GLY A 92 -8.40 -10.06 33.35
N GLU A 93 -7.40 -9.18 33.26
CA GLU A 93 -6.69 -8.65 34.43
C GLU A 93 -7.62 -7.88 35.38
N ASP A 94 -8.73 -7.35 34.87
CA ASP A 94 -9.80 -6.68 35.60
C ASP A 94 -10.78 -7.66 36.29
N GLY A 95 -10.57 -8.97 36.14
CA GLY A 95 -11.44 -10.02 36.68
C GLY A 95 -12.71 -10.28 35.85
N LEU A 96 -12.89 -9.61 34.71
CA LEU A 96 -14.04 -9.79 33.84
C LEU A 96 -13.81 -10.95 32.86
N PRO A 97 -14.86 -11.72 32.52
CA PRO A 97 -14.72 -12.83 31.58
C PRO A 97 -14.54 -12.27 30.15
N LEU A 98 -13.61 -12.84 29.38
CA LEU A 98 -13.39 -12.52 27.96
C LEU A 98 -13.25 -13.79 27.08
N LEU A 99 -13.48 -13.64 25.78
CA LEU A 99 -13.16 -14.65 24.77
C LEU A 99 -11.87 -14.25 24.04
N MET A 100 -10.84 -15.09 24.15
CA MET A 100 -9.64 -14.97 23.33
C MET A 100 -9.87 -15.70 22.01
N THR A 101 -9.82 -14.98 20.89
CA THR A 101 -9.97 -15.54 19.54
C THR A 101 -8.60 -15.65 18.88
N GLU A 102 -8.21 -16.86 18.49
CA GLU A 102 -7.02 -17.10 17.68
C GLU A 102 -7.32 -16.80 16.20
N GLU A 103 -6.29 -16.77 15.37
CA GLU A 103 -6.46 -16.68 13.93
C GLU A 103 -7.17 -17.95 13.39
N GLY A 104 -8.15 -17.78 12.51
CA GLY A 104 -9.04 -18.85 12.05
C GLY A 104 -10.17 -19.20 13.03
N ALA A 105 -10.31 -18.49 14.16
CA ALA A 105 -11.42 -18.68 15.08
C ALA A 105 -12.78 -18.55 14.37
N ASP A 106 -13.74 -19.35 14.78
CA ASP A 106 -15.08 -19.41 14.20
C ASP A 106 -16.11 -19.51 15.33
N LEU A 107 -16.75 -18.38 15.58
CA LEU A 107 -17.70 -18.17 16.66
C LEU A 107 -19.09 -17.93 16.09
N THR A 108 -20.11 -18.56 16.67
CA THR A 108 -21.51 -18.31 16.31
C THR A 108 -22.33 -18.16 17.57
N TRP A 109 -23.08 -17.07 17.68
CA TRP A 109 -24.01 -16.79 18.75
C TRP A 109 -25.44 -16.77 18.24
N GLN A 110 -26.36 -17.17 19.11
CA GLN A 110 -27.79 -17.02 18.91
C GLN A 110 -28.28 -15.80 19.69
N VAL A 111 -29.04 -14.92 19.05
CA VAL A 111 -29.58 -13.70 19.67
C VAL A 111 -31.09 -13.63 19.46
N GLU A 112 -31.81 -13.30 20.53
CA GLU A 112 -33.26 -13.06 20.48
C GLU A 112 -33.56 -11.58 20.29
N VAL A 113 -34.25 -11.27 19.20
CA VAL A 113 -34.58 -9.90 18.78
C VAL A 113 -36.08 -9.66 18.96
N PRO A 114 -36.53 -8.85 19.94
CA PRO A 114 -37.95 -8.72 20.27
C PRO A 114 -38.81 -8.16 19.14
N ALA A 115 -38.25 -7.27 18.33
CA ALA A 115 -38.90 -6.69 17.16
C ALA A 115 -37.85 -6.52 16.06
N GLY A 116 -38.17 -7.00 14.85
CA GLY A 116 -37.27 -6.91 13.72
C GLY A 116 -36.99 -5.46 13.34
N GLY A 117 -35.75 -5.17 12.98
CA GLY A 117 -35.30 -3.81 12.71
C GLY A 117 -33.82 -3.71 12.36
N MET A 118 -33.38 -2.49 12.08
CA MET A 118 -31.98 -2.16 11.78
C MET A 118 -31.22 -1.84 13.07
N TYR A 119 -30.08 -2.50 13.25
CA TYR A 119 -29.20 -2.35 14.40
C TYR A 119 -27.77 -2.02 13.96
N GLN A 120 -27.00 -1.44 14.85
CA GLN A 120 -25.54 -1.38 14.73
C GLN A 120 -24.94 -2.51 15.57
N LEU A 121 -23.87 -3.14 15.09
CA LEU A 121 -23.13 -4.12 15.87
C LEU A 121 -21.97 -3.44 16.58
N HIS A 122 -21.93 -3.59 17.90
CA HIS A 122 -20.96 -2.98 18.80
C HIS A 122 -20.08 -4.04 19.45
N LEU A 123 -18.78 -3.80 19.48
CA LEU A 123 -17.80 -4.72 20.05
C LEU A 123 -16.88 -3.97 21.03
N ASP A 124 -16.66 -4.59 22.20
CA ASP A 124 -15.52 -4.28 23.07
C ASP A 124 -14.42 -5.30 22.79
N TYR A 125 -13.32 -4.85 22.22
CA TYR A 125 -12.19 -5.70 21.87
C TYR A 125 -10.86 -5.16 22.40
N LEU A 126 -9.89 -6.05 22.51
CA LEU A 126 -8.50 -5.73 22.82
C LEU A 126 -7.60 -6.44 21.82
N ALA A 127 -6.73 -5.67 21.16
CA ALA A 127 -5.70 -6.19 20.27
C ALA A 127 -4.62 -6.87 21.13
N THR A 128 -4.33 -8.14 20.85
CA THR A 128 -3.36 -8.94 21.60
C THR A 128 -2.04 -9.03 20.85
N PRO A 129 -0.88 -9.14 21.52
CA PRO A 129 0.42 -9.24 20.86
C PRO A 129 0.45 -10.27 19.74
N SER A 130 0.82 -9.84 18.53
CA SER A 130 0.94 -10.68 17.35
C SER A 130 1.82 -9.98 16.30
N ARG A 131 1.45 -9.92 15.01
CA ARG A 131 2.33 -9.38 13.96
C ARG A 131 2.30 -7.85 13.87
N GLY A 132 1.32 -7.20 14.50
CA GLY A 132 1.21 -5.74 14.52
C GLY A 132 0.46 -5.15 13.31
N VAL A 133 -0.33 -5.97 12.61
CA VAL A 133 -1.21 -5.53 11.51
C VAL A 133 -2.65 -5.35 11.98
N ASP A 134 -3.45 -4.69 11.14
CA ASP A 134 -4.88 -4.53 11.40
C ASP A 134 -5.56 -5.91 11.50
N ILE A 135 -6.48 -5.99 12.46
CA ILE A 135 -7.21 -7.22 12.76
C ILE A 135 -8.41 -7.29 11.83
N GLU A 136 -8.64 -8.43 11.18
CA GLU A 136 -9.75 -8.62 10.25
C GLU A 136 -10.75 -9.65 10.75
N ARG A 137 -12.04 -9.34 10.60
CA ARG A 137 -13.13 -10.28 10.89
C ARG A 137 -14.10 -10.38 9.71
N ALA A 138 -14.55 -11.60 9.43
CA ALA A 138 -15.67 -11.84 8.54
C ALA A 138 -16.97 -12.05 9.33
N LEU A 139 -18.00 -11.28 8.98
CA LEU A 139 -19.32 -11.32 9.61
C LEU A 139 -20.33 -12.04 8.72
N TYR A 140 -21.08 -12.95 9.33
CA TYR A 140 -22.25 -13.57 8.75
C TYR A 140 -23.46 -13.37 9.68
N ILE A 141 -24.61 -13.07 9.09
CA ILE A 141 -25.90 -13.00 9.78
C ILE A 141 -26.80 -14.06 9.17
N ASN A 142 -27.38 -14.93 10.01
CA ASN A 142 -28.23 -16.04 9.57
C ASN A 142 -27.58 -16.90 8.46
N GLY A 143 -26.27 -17.15 8.60
CA GLY A 143 -25.48 -17.98 7.67
C GLY A 143 -25.06 -17.31 6.36
N GLN A 144 -25.40 -16.03 6.13
CA GLN A 144 -25.08 -15.31 4.91
C GLN A 144 -24.16 -14.11 5.18
N THR A 145 -23.26 -13.81 4.24
CA THR A 145 -22.53 -12.53 4.23
C THR A 145 -23.54 -11.43 3.86
N PRO A 146 -23.83 -10.45 4.73
CA PRO A 146 -24.93 -9.50 4.51
C PRO A 146 -24.77 -8.67 3.23
N PHE A 147 -23.54 -8.32 2.89
CA PHE A 147 -23.14 -7.58 1.69
C PHE A 147 -21.63 -7.73 1.47
N LEU A 148 -21.15 -7.44 0.25
CA LEU A 148 -19.72 -7.42 -0.09
C LEU A 148 -18.96 -6.45 0.83
N GLY A 149 -17.89 -6.92 1.47
CA GLY A 149 -17.09 -6.15 2.42
C GLY A 149 -17.40 -6.47 3.89
N ALA A 150 -18.55 -7.08 4.20
CA ALA A 150 -18.83 -7.57 5.56
C ALA A 150 -17.91 -8.73 5.99
N ASP A 151 -17.17 -9.31 5.05
CA ASP A 151 -16.15 -10.34 5.23
C ASP A 151 -14.73 -9.77 5.47
N THR A 152 -14.56 -8.44 5.43
CA THR A 152 -13.26 -7.76 5.55
C THR A 152 -13.28 -6.62 6.58
N LEU A 153 -14.03 -6.77 7.67
CA LEU A 153 -14.16 -5.75 8.72
C LEU A 153 -12.81 -5.53 9.42
N LEU A 154 -12.36 -4.27 9.51
CA LEU A 154 -11.06 -3.89 10.08
C LEU A 154 -11.19 -3.36 11.51
N PHE A 155 -10.25 -3.75 12.36
CA PHE A 155 -10.10 -3.25 13.72
C PHE A 155 -8.66 -2.80 13.97
N THR A 156 -8.52 -1.56 14.44
CA THR A 156 -7.21 -0.92 14.62
C THR A 156 -6.52 -1.38 15.90
N ARG A 157 -5.19 -1.33 15.89
CA ARG A 157 -4.35 -1.44 17.09
C ARG A 157 -4.00 -0.03 17.61
N MET A 158 -3.50 0.05 18.84
CA MET A 158 -3.04 1.32 19.41
C MET A 158 -1.53 1.34 19.49
N TRP A 159 -0.94 2.49 19.17
CA TRP A 159 0.51 2.70 19.13
C TRP A 159 0.89 3.95 19.90
N THR A 160 2.11 3.97 20.43
CA THR A 160 2.74 5.12 21.10
C THR A 160 4.24 5.13 20.82
N ASP A 161 4.95 6.18 21.25
CA ASP A 161 6.39 6.25 21.12
C ASP A 161 7.04 5.37 22.20
N ALA A 162 8.01 4.54 21.81
CA ALA A 162 8.70 3.65 22.75
C ALA A 162 9.55 4.42 23.79
N GLY A 163 9.77 5.72 23.59
CA GLY A 163 10.50 6.59 24.50
C GLY A 163 10.56 8.03 23.99
N LEU A 164 11.35 8.86 24.67
CA LEU A 164 11.58 10.24 24.25
C LEU A 164 12.49 10.32 23.01
N PRO A 165 12.35 11.37 22.17
CA PRO A 165 13.29 11.63 21.08
C PRO A 165 14.73 11.71 21.59
N ARG A 166 15.65 11.02 20.91
CA ARG A 166 17.09 11.06 21.20
C ARG A 166 17.77 12.11 20.33
N LEU A 167 18.98 12.52 20.69
CA LEU A 167 19.81 13.41 19.88
C LEU A 167 20.96 12.62 19.27
N ASP A 168 21.23 12.84 17.98
CA ASP A 168 22.48 12.41 17.36
C ASP A 168 23.64 13.31 17.81
N ASN A 169 24.87 12.95 17.43
CA ASN A 169 26.09 13.69 17.75
C ASN A 169 26.18 15.07 17.05
N GLN A 170 25.23 15.38 16.15
CA GLN A 170 25.06 16.68 15.50
C GLN A 170 23.96 17.54 16.18
N GLY A 171 23.22 16.98 17.14
CA GLY A 171 22.14 17.62 17.86
C GLY A 171 20.78 17.58 17.15
N ASN A 172 20.62 16.74 16.12
CA ASN A 172 19.34 16.45 15.48
C ASN A 172 18.52 15.49 16.33
N GLN A 173 17.21 15.68 16.37
CA GLN A 173 16.30 14.73 16.98
C GLN A 173 16.12 13.50 16.09
N ILE A 174 16.40 12.34 16.68
CA ILE A 174 16.08 11.01 16.16
C ILE A 174 14.71 10.63 16.70
N ARG A 175 13.80 10.29 15.78
CA ARG A 175 12.47 9.80 16.14
C ARG A 175 12.56 8.54 17.01
N PRO A 176 11.73 8.41 18.05
CA PRO A 176 11.65 7.16 18.80
C PRO A 176 10.98 6.05 17.95
N PRO A 177 11.36 4.78 18.14
CA PRO A 177 10.62 3.65 17.61
C PRO A 177 9.17 3.65 18.09
N GLN A 178 8.27 2.99 17.35
CA GLN A 178 6.88 2.84 17.76
C GLN A 178 6.70 1.58 18.62
N ALA A 179 5.90 1.69 19.67
CA ALA A 179 5.51 0.59 20.55
C ALA A 179 3.99 0.40 20.50
N GLU A 180 3.56 -0.86 20.45
CA GLU A 180 2.14 -1.21 20.53
C GLU A 180 1.64 -1.07 21.98
N VAL A 181 0.44 -0.51 22.14
CA VAL A 181 -0.25 -0.35 23.42
C VAL A 181 -1.47 -1.26 23.45
N GLN A 182 -1.52 -2.16 24.43
CA GLN A 182 -2.69 -3.00 24.67
C GLN A 182 -3.72 -2.22 25.48
N GLY A 183 -4.95 -2.17 25.01
CA GLY A 183 -6.05 -1.58 25.75
C GLY A 183 -7.39 -1.85 25.08
N TRP A 184 -8.44 -1.78 25.89
CA TRP A 184 -9.81 -2.00 25.44
C TRP A 184 -10.27 -0.87 24.53
N GLN A 185 -10.86 -1.25 23.40
CA GLN A 185 -11.46 -0.38 22.42
C GLN A 185 -12.92 -0.78 22.22
N ALA A 186 -13.81 0.20 22.26
CA ALA A 186 -15.24 0.05 21.98
C ALA A 186 -15.51 0.60 20.58
N VAL A 187 -16.08 -0.21 19.70
CA VAL A 187 -16.28 0.17 18.30
C VAL A 187 -17.59 -0.36 17.75
N ASP A 188 -18.29 0.47 16.99
CA ASP A 188 -19.35 0.01 16.10
C ASP A 188 -18.73 -0.40 14.77
N LEU A 189 -19.19 -1.50 14.18
CA LEU A 189 -18.67 -1.98 12.90
C LEU A 189 -18.81 -0.89 11.82
N ARG A 190 -17.72 -0.63 11.10
CA ARG A 190 -17.61 0.43 10.09
C ARG A 190 -17.10 -0.12 8.77
N ASP A 191 -17.37 0.62 7.70
CA ASP A 191 -16.80 0.34 6.39
C ASP A 191 -15.27 0.51 6.43
N PRO A 192 -14.49 -0.53 6.09
CA PRO A 192 -13.03 -0.48 5.98
C PRO A 192 -12.48 0.59 5.06
N LEU A 193 -13.24 1.02 4.03
CA LEU A 193 -12.84 2.08 3.10
C LEU A 193 -13.24 3.48 3.60
N GLY A 194 -14.10 3.55 4.62
CA GLY A 194 -14.65 4.78 5.17
C GLY A 194 -15.57 5.55 4.22
N TYR A 195 -16.01 4.94 3.12
CA TYR A 195 -16.96 5.53 2.17
C TYR A 195 -18.32 5.71 2.87
N GLU A 196 -18.71 4.72 3.67
CA GLU A 196 -19.77 4.85 4.66
C GLU A 196 -19.23 5.49 5.95
N VAL A 197 -19.55 6.77 6.15
CA VAL A 197 -19.03 7.57 7.27
C VAL A 197 -19.66 7.18 8.62
N GLU A 198 -20.90 6.71 8.57
CA GLU A 198 -21.67 6.23 9.72
C GLU A 198 -21.41 4.73 9.95
N PRO A 199 -21.55 4.23 11.19
CA PRO A 199 -21.44 2.80 11.43
C PRO A 199 -22.45 1.98 10.61
N LEU A 200 -21.99 0.82 10.15
CA LEU A 200 -22.76 -0.11 9.34
C LEU A 200 -24.01 -0.58 10.07
N ARG A 201 -25.11 -0.70 9.32
CA ARG A 201 -26.41 -1.07 9.83
C ARG A 201 -26.78 -2.44 9.30
N PHE A 202 -27.27 -3.29 10.18
CA PHE A 202 -27.63 -4.67 9.89
C PHE A 202 -29.09 -4.92 10.28
N TYR A 203 -29.83 -5.53 9.37
CA TYR A 203 -31.19 -6.00 9.61
C TYR A 203 -31.16 -7.31 10.40
N PHE A 204 -32.02 -7.39 11.42
CA PHE A 204 -32.32 -8.61 12.14
C PHE A 204 -33.83 -8.86 12.14
N GLU A 205 -34.22 -10.13 11.98
CA GLU A 205 -35.63 -10.55 12.02
C GLU A 205 -36.16 -10.56 13.46
N ALA A 206 -37.47 -10.51 13.64
CA ALA A 206 -38.05 -10.73 14.97
C ALA A 206 -37.89 -12.21 15.38
N GLY A 207 -37.44 -12.44 16.61
CA GLY A 207 -37.16 -13.76 17.16
C GLY A 207 -35.67 -14.12 17.09
N THR A 208 -35.39 -15.41 16.91
CA THR A 208 -34.04 -15.96 16.88
C THR A 208 -33.29 -15.55 15.62
N ASN A 209 -32.09 -14.99 15.79
CA ASN A 209 -31.11 -14.78 14.73
C ASN A 209 -29.75 -15.38 15.11
N GLU A 210 -28.89 -15.61 14.12
CA GLU A 210 -27.51 -16.04 14.29
C GLU A 210 -26.53 -14.96 13.87
N ILE A 211 -25.52 -14.72 14.70
CA ILE A 211 -24.36 -13.88 14.39
C ILE A 211 -23.14 -14.79 14.39
N ARG A 212 -22.44 -14.89 13.26
CA ARG A 212 -21.19 -15.63 13.15
C ARG A 212 -20.05 -14.69 12.79
N LEU A 213 -18.97 -14.77 13.56
CA LEU A 213 -17.76 -13.97 13.39
C LEU A 213 -16.57 -14.91 13.20
N VAL A 214 -15.83 -14.73 12.10
CA VAL A 214 -14.65 -15.53 11.75
C VAL A 214 -13.41 -14.64 11.81
N ALA A 215 -12.37 -15.09 12.53
CA ALA A 215 -11.09 -14.39 12.62
C ALA A 215 -10.23 -14.67 11.38
N THR A 216 -10.29 -13.78 10.39
CA THR A 216 -9.57 -13.95 9.11
C THR A 216 -8.11 -13.49 9.19
N ASN A 217 -7.80 -12.52 10.05
CA ASN A 217 -6.43 -12.07 10.32
C ASN A 217 -6.30 -11.59 11.78
N GLU A 218 -5.17 -11.89 12.41
CA GLU A 218 -4.78 -11.52 13.78
C GLU A 218 -5.71 -11.98 14.93
N PRO A 219 -5.15 -12.33 16.10
CA PRO A 219 -5.94 -12.62 17.30
C PRO A 219 -6.53 -11.34 17.93
N MET A 220 -7.61 -11.51 18.70
CA MET A 220 -8.17 -10.46 19.54
C MET A 220 -8.84 -11.06 20.77
N ALA A 221 -8.90 -10.30 21.86
CA ALA A 221 -9.78 -10.58 22.97
C ALA A 221 -11.11 -9.83 22.81
N LEU A 222 -12.23 -10.50 23.04
CA LEU A 222 -13.58 -9.93 23.02
C LEU A 222 -14.15 -9.92 24.45
N ARG A 223 -14.72 -8.79 24.87
CA ARG A 223 -15.41 -8.65 26.16
C ARG A 223 -16.90 -8.41 26.03
N ALA A 224 -17.33 -7.75 24.95
CA ALA A 224 -18.74 -7.53 24.66
C ALA A 224 -19.03 -7.59 23.17
N LEU A 225 -20.23 -8.06 22.85
CA LEU A 225 -20.86 -7.99 21.53
C LEU A 225 -22.33 -7.61 21.77
N SER A 226 -22.82 -6.55 21.14
CA SER A 226 -24.21 -6.13 21.28
C SER A 226 -24.79 -5.55 20.00
N LEU A 227 -26.11 -5.65 19.88
CA LEU A 227 -26.90 -4.99 18.86
C LEU A 227 -27.39 -3.68 19.48
N ARG A 228 -26.92 -2.55 18.98
CA ARG A 228 -27.28 -1.22 19.46
C ARG A 228 -28.42 -0.66 18.62
N ALA A 229 -29.42 -0.11 19.30
CA ALA A 229 -30.47 0.66 18.64
C ALA A 229 -29.84 1.92 18.03
N ILE A 230 -30.21 2.24 16.78
CA ILE A 230 -29.67 3.38 16.07
C ILE A 230 -30.18 4.67 16.72
N ARG A 231 -29.26 5.50 17.22
CA ARG A 231 -29.57 6.80 17.83
C ARG A 231 -28.83 7.89 17.07
N PRO A 232 -29.53 8.91 16.53
CA PRO A 232 -28.86 10.03 15.90
C PRO A 232 -28.06 10.82 16.93
N LEU A 233 -26.92 11.39 16.51
CA LEU A 233 -26.18 12.35 17.32
C LEU A 233 -27.05 13.59 17.58
N PRO A 234 -26.99 14.19 18.79
CA PRO A 234 -27.68 15.44 19.05
C PRO A 234 -27.08 16.56 18.19
N SER A 235 -27.90 17.53 17.80
CA SER A 235 -27.40 18.80 17.25
C SER A 235 -26.67 19.61 18.30
N TYR A 236 -25.79 20.54 17.90
CA TYR A 236 -25.12 21.44 18.84
C TYR A 236 -26.11 22.20 19.74
N ALA A 237 -27.24 22.62 19.20
CA ALA A 237 -28.29 23.31 19.96
C ALA A 237 -29.00 22.40 20.99
N GLU A 238 -29.11 21.10 20.74
CA GLU A 238 -29.61 20.12 21.71
C GLU A 238 -28.56 19.81 22.78
N TYR A 239 -27.30 19.64 22.36
CA TYR A 239 -26.17 19.45 23.25
C TYR A 239 -26.05 20.61 24.26
N LEU A 240 -26.08 21.86 23.81
CA LEU A 240 -26.03 23.03 24.70
C LEU A 240 -27.19 23.09 25.68
N ARG A 241 -28.39 22.68 25.28
CA ARG A 241 -29.57 22.65 26.16
C ARG A 241 -29.47 21.56 27.22
N ALA A 242 -28.80 20.45 26.90
CA ALA A 242 -28.57 19.34 27.81
C ALA A 242 -27.33 19.56 28.70
N ALA A 243 -26.41 20.46 28.30
CA ALA A 243 -25.20 20.76 29.04
C ALA A 243 -25.52 21.37 30.41
N PRO A 244 -24.69 21.12 31.44
CA PRO A 244 -24.89 21.71 32.76
C PRO A 244 -24.93 23.24 32.70
N ALA A 245 -25.80 23.85 33.52
CA ALA A 245 -25.86 25.29 33.62
C ALA A 245 -24.48 25.85 34.05
N PRO A 246 -23.96 26.89 33.39
CA PRO A 246 -22.67 27.46 33.76
C PRO A 246 -22.74 27.95 35.21
N ARG A 247 -21.72 27.62 36.01
CA ARG A 247 -21.59 28.22 37.35
C ARG A 247 -21.49 29.74 37.17
N ALA A 248 -22.22 30.50 37.99
CA ALA A 248 -22.34 31.96 37.90
C ALA A 248 -21.02 32.72 38.11
N ASP A 249 -19.94 32.02 38.49
CA ASP A 249 -18.61 32.55 38.74
C ASP A 249 -17.63 32.09 37.62
N ALA A 250 -17.57 32.79 36.48
CA ALA A 250 -16.46 32.63 35.52
C ALA A 250 -16.21 33.97 34.79
N PRO A 251 -14.93 34.37 34.56
CA PRO A 251 -13.89 33.48 34.04
C PRO A 251 -12.57 33.45 34.85
N ARG A 252 -11.99 32.26 35.01
CA ARG A 252 -10.52 32.13 35.05
C ARG A 252 -10.02 31.90 33.64
N GLN A 253 -8.91 32.57 33.31
CA GLN A 253 -8.30 32.54 31.99
C GLN A 253 -7.54 31.23 31.78
N VAL A 254 -8.25 30.15 31.42
CA VAL A 254 -7.63 28.85 31.12
C VAL A 254 -7.22 28.82 29.65
N ARG A 255 -5.96 28.46 29.41
CA ARG A 255 -5.40 28.23 28.08
C ARG A 255 -4.38 27.10 28.14
N LEU A 256 -4.75 25.97 27.58
CA LEU A 256 -3.93 24.78 27.45
C LEU A 256 -3.48 24.63 26.00
N VAL A 257 -2.25 24.20 25.80
CA VAL A 257 -1.68 23.87 24.49
C VAL A 257 -1.00 22.53 24.63
N VAL A 258 -1.31 21.63 23.70
CA VAL A 258 -0.64 20.34 23.52
C VAL A 258 -0.05 20.34 22.12
N GLU A 259 1.26 20.12 22.02
CA GLU A 259 1.94 20.03 20.73
C GLU A 259 1.46 18.79 19.96
N GLY A 260 1.46 18.87 18.64
CA GLY A 260 0.98 17.81 17.75
C GLY A 260 1.75 16.52 17.97
N GLU A 261 3.08 16.60 18.04
CA GLU A 261 3.98 15.48 18.31
C GLU A 261 3.82 14.86 19.71
N ALA A 262 3.18 15.56 20.65
CA ALA A 262 2.90 15.05 21.99
C ALA A 262 1.64 14.14 22.04
N ALA A 263 1.23 13.59 20.90
CA ALA A 263 0.14 12.62 20.82
C ALA A 263 0.42 11.40 21.70
N MET A 264 -0.58 11.00 22.48
CA MET A 264 -0.47 9.89 23.43
C MET A 264 -0.64 8.54 22.74
N LEU A 265 -1.68 8.43 21.90
CA LEU A 265 -2.02 7.21 21.18
C LEU A 265 -2.37 7.51 19.73
N ARG A 266 -2.21 6.50 18.88
CA ARG A 266 -2.54 6.54 17.46
C ARG A 266 -2.91 5.17 16.92
N SER A 267 -3.68 5.15 15.84
CA SER A 267 -4.21 3.92 15.25
C SER A 267 -3.21 3.14 14.39
N SER A 268 -2.07 3.74 14.04
CA SER A 268 -1.09 3.17 13.11
C SER A 268 0.33 3.61 13.48
N PRO A 269 1.34 2.72 13.35
CA PRO A 269 2.72 3.06 13.66
C PRO A 269 3.31 4.07 12.66
N SER A 270 2.68 4.29 11.51
CA SER A 270 3.10 5.32 10.56
C SER A 270 2.80 6.75 11.03
N LEU A 271 1.94 6.93 12.04
CA LEU A 271 1.49 8.23 12.54
C LEU A 271 2.47 8.81 13.58
N TYR A 272 3.76 8.82 13.26
CA TYR A 272 4.79 9.35 14.13
C TYR A 272 5.04 10.86 13.90
N ALA A 273 5.72 11.48 14.85
CA ALA A 273 6.10 12.89 14.77
C ALA A 273 7.11 13.17 13.65
N ARG A 274 6.92 14.28 12.95
CA ARG A 274 7.73 14.74 11.82
C ARG A 274 8.26 16.14 12.07
N TYR A 275 9.10 16.63 11.17
CA TYR A 275 9.67 17.96 11.25
C TYR A 275 9.39 18.77 9.97
N ASP A 276 9.09 20.06 10.14
CA ASP A 276 9.08 21.07 9.10
C ASP A 276 10.03 22.20 9.48
N ARG A 277 11.06 22.40 8.64
CA ARG A 277 12.02 23.51 8.74
C ARG A 277 11.75 24.63 7.75
N SER A 278 10.82 24.43 6.80
CA SER A 278 10.53 25.40 5.73
C SER A 278 9.63 26.55 6.21
N SER A 279 8.91 26.33 7.30
CA SER A 279 8.00 27.29 7.91
C SER A 279 8.57 27.78 9.24
N PRO A 280 8.54 29.09 9.54
CA PRO A 280 8.85 29.61 10.88
C PRO A 280 7.69 29.47 11.87
N ALA A 281 6.50 29.05 11.42
CA ALA A 281 5.33 28.98 12.28
C ALA A 281 5.28 27.72 13.15
N THR A 282 5.94 26.63 12.77
CA THR A 282 5.89 25.39 13.56
C THR A 282 6.52 25.56 14.94
N GLN A 283 6.03 24.81 15.92
CA GLN A 283 6.56 24.84 17.29
C GLN A 283 6.81 23.41 17.76
N PRO A 284 8.05 23.07 18.17
CA PRO A 284 9.29 23.87 18.15
C PRO A 284 9.89 24.10 16.74
N ASN A 285 10.76 25.11 16.58
CA ASN A 285 11.44 25.40 15.30
C ASN A 285 12.96 25.55 15.48
N ASP A 286 13.74 24.85 14.66
CA ASP A 286 15.19 25.05 14.56
C ASP A 286 15.62 24.99 13.08
N LEU A 287 16.37 26.00 12.63
CA LEU A 287 16.87 26.10 11.25
C LEU A 287 18.15 25.29 11.00
N ARG A 288 18.89 24.96 12.06
CA ARG A 288 20.18 24.27 11.99
C ARG A 288 20.04 22.78 12.24
N ARG A 289 19.11 22.38 13.10
CA ARG A 289 18.90 21.00 13.55
C ARG A 289 17.55 20.47 13.09
N VAL A 290 17.46 19.16 12.92
CA VAL A 290 16.16 18.48 12.79
C VAL A 290 15.48 18.46 14.17
N VAL A 291 14.29 19.04 14.28
CA VAL A 291 13.46 19.02 15.50
C VAL A 291 12.04 18.65 15.10
N LEU A 292 11.50 17.61 15.73
CA LEU A 292 10.13 17.13 15.53
C LEU A 292 9.16 18.20 16.05
N ASN A 293 8.18 18.58 15.22
CA ASN A 293 7.31 19.73 15.48
C ASN A 293 5.93 19.67 14.83
N TYR A 294 5.57 18.53 14.23
CA TYR A 294 4.19 18.28 13.84
C TYR A 294 3.93 16.78 13.74
N ILE A 295 2.67 16.39 13.66
CA ILE A 295 2.25 15.01 13.41
C ILE A 295 1.26 14.94 12.24
N GLY A 296 1.21 13.79 11.58
CA GLY A 296 0.31 13.53 10.46
C GLY A 296 0.97 13.66 9.10
N GLY A 297 0.27 14.30 8.17
CA GLY A 297 0.70 14.48 6.79
C GLY A 297 0.44 13.28 5.89
N ASP A 298 1.42 12.95 5.04
CA ASP A 298 1.31 11.82 4.10
C ASP A 298 0.93 10.46 4.75
N PRO A 299 1.44 10.11 5.95
CA PRO A 299 0.99 8.93 6.68
C PRO A 299 -0.47 8.97 7.16
N TRP A 300 -1.02 10.16 7.45
CA TRP A 300 -2.37 10.34 8.00
C TRP A 300 -3.38 10.65 6.89
N ARG A 301 -3.53 9.69 5.97
CA ARG A 301 -4.32 9.83 4.74
C ARG A 301 -5.56 8.95 4.69
N ALA A 302 -5.55 7.82 5.39
CA ALA A 302 -6.57 6.79 5.22
C ALA A 302 -7.76 7.04 6.17
N PRO A 303 -9.01 6.91 5.71
CA PRO A 303 -10.18 6.98 6.58
C PRO A 303 -10.10 5.99 7.74
N GLY A 304 -10.61 6.39 8.91
CA GLY A 304 -10.53 5.60 10.14
C GLY A 304 -9.21 5.71 10.91
N GLN A 305 -8.13 6.23 10.30
CA GLN A 305 -6.89 6.51 11.04
C GLN A 305 -7.11 7.64 12.04
N TRP A 306 -6.61 7.48 13.26
CA TRP A 306 -6.81 8.48 14.31
C TRP A 306 -5.54 8.75 15.13
N ILE A 307 -5.50 9.96 15.70
CA ILE A 307 -4.47 10.43 16.64
C ILE A 307 -5.21 10.98 17.86
N GLU A 308 -4.72 10.67 19.05
CA GLU A 308 -5.33 11.02 20.33
C GLU A 308 -4.34 11.75 21.25
N TRP A 309 -4.80 12.87 21.81
CA TRP A 309 -4.08 13.68 22.79
C TRP A 309 -4.79 13.65 24.13
N GLN A 310 -4.03 13.79 25.21
CA GLN A 310 -4.57 13.95 26.56
C GLN A 310 -4.49 15.42 26.98
N VAL A 311 -5.56 15.94 27.57
CA VAL A 311 -5.63 17.29 28.14
C VAL A 311 -6.15 17.23 29.57
N ASP A 312 -5.49 17.93 30.49
CA ASP A 312 -5.92 18.01 31.89
C ASP A 312 -6.65 19.32 32.15
N ILE A 313 -7.97 19.23 32.27
CA ILE A 313 -8.88 20.35 32.46
C ILE A 313 -8.89 20.75 33.93
N PRO A 314 -8.57 22.02 34.26
CA PRO A 314 -8.38 22.44 35.65
C PRO A 314 -9.68 22.63 36.44
N GLU A 315 -10.79 22.90 35.77
CA GLU A 315 -12.09 23.13 36.39
C GLU A 315 -13.24 22.84 35.40
N ASP A 316 -14.43 22.51 35.92
CA ASP A 316 -15.59 22.30 35.06
C ASP A 316 -15.96 23.60 34.32
N GLY A 317 -16.20 23.54 33.01
CA GLY A 317 -16.60 24.73 32.26
C GLY A 317 -16.79 24.51 30.76
N PHE A 318 -17.20 25.58 30.08
CA PHE A 318 -17.25 25.64 28.62
C PHE A 318 -15.91 26.13 28.07
N TYR A 319 -15.41 25.41 27.08
CA TYR A 319 -14.14 25.65 26.42
C TYR A 319 -14.32 25.70 24.90
N HIS A 320 -13.42 26.43 24.25
CA HIS A 320 -13.24 26.43 22.81
C HIS A 320 -12.02 25.59 22.46
N LEU A 321 -12.13 24.82 21.37
CA LEU A 321 -11.03 24.02 20.83
C LEU A 321 -10.50 24.69 19.57
N THR A 322 -9.18 24.88 19.51
CA THR A 322 -8.48 25.42 18.34
C THR A 322 -7.41 24.45 17.88
N LEU A 323 -7.44 24.10 16.59
CA LEU A 323 -6.48 23.21 15.95
C LEU A 323 -5.55 24.03 15.07
N LYS A 324 -4.24 23.89 15.24
CA LYS A 324 -3.27 24.41 14.28
C LYS A 324 -2.90 23.32 13.30
N GLY A 325 -3.32 23.47 12.06
CA GLY A 325 -3.07 22.46 11.04
C GLY A 325 -2.96 23.06 9.64
N ARG A 326 -2.59 22.21 8.69
CA ARG A 326 -2.60 22.58 7.27
C ARG A 326 -2.88 21.39 6.37
N GLN A 327 -3.57 21.68 5.28
CA GLN A 327 -3.79 20.76 4.16
C GLN A 327 -3.06 21.35 2.94
N ARG A 328 -1.77 21.05 2.78
CA ARG A 328 -0.95 21.56 1.65
C ARG A 328 -0.86 20.59 0.47
N TYR A 329 -1.52 19.45 0.57
CA TYR A 329 -1.27 18.31 -0.29
C TYR A 329 -2.10 18.33 -1.57
N GLN A 330 -3.32 18.85 -1.52
CA GLN A 330 -4.28 18.68 -2.60
C GLN A 330 -5.19 19.90 -2.77
N ARG A 331 -4.93 20.70 -3.80
CA ARG A 331 -5.83 21.79 -4.20
C ARG A 331 -7.17 21.21 -4.67
N GLY A 332 -8.28 21.87 -4.31
CA GLY A 332 -9.61 21.40 -4.69
C GLY A 332 -10.09 20.17 -3.92
N SER A 333 -9.43 19.84 -2.82
CA SER A 333 -9.84 18.78 -1.88
C SER A 333 -10.04 19.38 -0.49
N VAL A 334 -10.82 18.68 0.33
CA VAL A 334 -11.07 19.00 1.73
C VAL A 334 -10.63 17.81 2.56
N SER A 335 -9.80 18.05 3.57
CA SER A 335 -9.40 17.01 4.53
C SER A 335 -10.27 17.13 5.77
N SER A 336 -11.21 16.21 5.95
CA SER A 336 -12.14 16.24 7.09
C SER A 336 -11.66 15.39 8.26
N ARG A 337 -11.99 15.83 9.49
CA ARG A 337 -11.71 15.12 10.75
C ARG A 337 -12.95 14.99 11.61
N ARG A 338 -13.13 13.83 12.24
CA ARG A 338 -14.14 13.59 13.28
C ARG A 338 -13.49 13.82 14.64
N LEU A 339 -14.10 14.62 15.51
CA LEU A 339 -13.61 14.81 16.89
C LEU A 339 -14.39 13.93 17.86
N LEU A 340 -13.66 13.08 18.58
CA LEU A 340 -14.19 12.34 19.72
C LEU A 340 -13.57 12.90 21.00
N ILE A 341 -14.41 13.09 22.01
CA ILE A 341 -14.00 13.44 23.38
C ILE A 341 -14.36 12.26 24.26
N ASP A 342 -13.35 11.68 24.91
CA ASP A 342 -13.49 10.47 25.74
C ASP A 342 -14.14 9.28 25.01
N GLY A 343 -13.90 9.18 23.71
CA GLY A 343 -14.41 8.10 22.86
C GLY A 343 -15.80 8.34 22.27
N GLN A 344 -16.41 9.52 22.48
CA GLN A 344 -17.74 9.84 21.94
C GLN A 344 -17.70 11.13 21.12
N VAL A 345 -18.49 11.17 20.04
CA VAL A 345 -18.74 12.42 19.31
C VAL A 345 -19.77 13.25 20.09
N PRO A 346 -19.44 14.46 20.57
CA PRO A 346 -20.34 15.20 21.46
C PRO A 346 -21.67 15.62 20.80
N PHE A 347 -21.60 16.03 19.54
CA PHE A 347 -22.74 16.47 18.73
C PHE A 347 -22.44 16.34 17.24
N ALA A 348 -23.49 16.31 16.41
CA ALA A 348 -23.43 15.95 14.99
C ALA A 348 -22.42 16.79 14.18
N GLU A 349 -22.29 18.08 14.47
CA GLU A 349 -21.41 19.00 13.75
C GLU A 349 -19.91 18.72 13.98
N LEU A 350 -19.54 17.99 15.04
CA LEU A 350 -18.17 17.50 15.27
C LEU A 350 -17.87 16.17 14.59
N ASN A 351 -18.86 15.59 13.90
CA ASN A 351 -18.65 14.39 13.09
C ASN A 351 -17.84 14.70 11.82
N GLU A 352 -17.79 15.98 11.41
CA GLU A 352 -17.03 16.45 10.26
C GLU A 352 -16.45 17.86 10.45
N ILE A 353 -15.12 17.95 10.57
CA ILE A 353 -14.36 19.19 10.68
C ILE A 353 -13.50 19.36 9.41
N PRO A 354 -13.91 20.21 8.46
CA PRO A 354 -13.23 20.31 7.16
C PRO A 354 -11.99 21.22 7.22
N PHE A 355 -10.87 20.78 6.64
CA PHE A 355 -9.69 21.62 6.38
C PHE A 355 -9.51 21.81 4.87
N ALA A 356 -9.61 23.06 4.42
CA ALA A 356 -9.42 23.41 3.02
C ALA A 356 -7.92 23.49 2.67
N PHE A 357 -7.62 23.45 1.38
CA PHE A 357 -6.26 23.59 0.89
C PHE A 357 -5.62 24.93 1.30
N ALA A 358 -4.50 24.86 1.99
CA ALA A 358 -3.67 25.99 2.40
C ALA A 358 -2.19 25.60 2.45
N ASN A 359 -1.33 26.44 1.89
CA ASN A 359 0.12 26.25 1.99
C ASN A 359 0.66 26.59 3.38
N ALA A 360 0.05 27.58 4.04
CA ALA A 360 0.43 28.06 5.36
C ALA A 360 -0.26 27.26 6.47
N TRP A 361 0.30 27.33 7.68
CA TRP A 361 -0.34 26.81 8.87
C TRP A 361 -1.50 27.70 9.31
N GLU A 362 -2.66 27.09 9.59
CA GLU A 362 -3.88 27.80 9.96
C GLU A 362 -4.32 27.48 11.39
N MET A 363 -4.73 28.51 12.13
CA MET A 363 -5.38 28.36 13.43
C MET A 363 -6.89 28.27 13.22
N LYS A 364 -7.43 27.05 13.31
CA LYS A 364 -8.85 26.78 13.14
C LYS A 364 -9.53 26.55 14.49
N THR A 365 -10.20 27.58 15.01
CA THR A 365 -11.13 27.42 16.14
C THR A 365 -12.39 26.71 15.64
N LEU A 366 -12.80 25.64 16.33
CA LEU A 366 -13.98 24.88 15.96
C LEU A 366 -15.23 25.73 16.20
N GLY A 367 -16.06 25.83 15.17
CA GLY A 367 -17.25 26.66 15.19
C GLY A 367 -18.18 26.35 14.04
N ASP A 368 -19.33 27.02 14.04
CA ASP A 368 -20.34 26.88 13.00
C ASP A 368 -19.90 27.49 11.65
N ALA A 369 -20.76 27.37 10.64
CA ALA A 369 -20.49 27.90 9.31
C ALA A 369 -20.31 29.44 9.25
N THR A 370 -20.74 30.16 10.29
CA THR A 370 -20.56 31.62 10.41
C THR A 370 -19.23 31.99 11.08
N GLY A 371 -18.51 30.99 11.60
CA GLY A 371 -17.29 31.17 12.36
C GLY A 371 -17.53 31.41 13.85
N GLN A 372 -18.74 31.20 14.37
CA GLN A 372 -19.02 31.28 15.80
C GLN A 372 -18.46 30.04 16.50
N PRO A 373 -17.56 30.18 17.50
CA PRO A 373 -16.97 29.05 18.19
C PRO A 373 -18.01 28.17 18.91
N TYR A 374 -17.77 26.86 18.94
CA TYR A 374 -18.56 25.94 19.75
C TYR A 374 -18.13 25.98 21.21
N ASP A 375 -19.09 26.16 22.12
CA ASP A 375 -18.93 26.01 23.56
C ASP A 375 -19.03 24.52 23.93
N ILE A 376 -17.89 23.91 24.24
CA ILE A 376 -17.79 22.49 24.60
C ILE A 376 -17.61 22.38 26.11
N TYR A 377 -18.54 21.72 26.79
CA TYR A 377 -18.47 21.49 28.22
C TYR A 377 -17.48 20.36 28.54
N LEU A 378 -16.48 20.66 29.37
CA LEU A 378 -15.51 19.69 29.88
C LEU A 378 -15.49 19.76 31.41
N THR A 379 -15.35 18.60 32.05
CA THR A 379 -15.24 18.49 33.51
C THR A 379 -13.80 18.66 33.96
N GLN A 380 -13.59 18.96 35.23
CA GLN A 380 -12.27 18.93 35.84
C GLN A 380 -11.69 17.50 35.77
N GLY A 381 -10.46 17.38 35.28
CA GLY A 381 -9.76 16.10 35.18
C GLY A 381 -9.17 15.87 33.80
N SER A 382 -8.76 14.63 33.56
CA SER A 382 -8.12 14.24 32.31
C SER A 382 -9.16 13.87 31.26
N HIS A 383 -9.01 14.43 30.07
CA HIS A 383 -9.87 14.19 28.91
C HIS A 383 -9.03 13.76 27.71
N ARG A 384 -9.57 12.85 26.90
CA ARG A 384 -8.95 12.38 25.66
C ARG A 384 -9.59 13.05 24.46
N LEU A 385 -8.78 13.73 23.66
CA LEU A 385 -9.18 14.37 22.41
C LEU A 385 -8.66 13.53 21.25
N ARG A 386 -9.54 12.87 20.51
CA ARG A 386 -9.19 12.06 19.35
C ARG A 386 -9.69 12.72 18.07
N LEU A 387 -8.78 12.93 17.13
CA LEU A 387 -9.13 13.27 15.75
C LEU A 387 -9.02 12.02 14.90
N GLU A 388 -10.10 11.67 14.22
CA GLU A 388 -10.16 10.56 13.28
C GLU A 388 -10.34 11.09 11.85
N ALA A 389 -9.60 10.53 10.90
CA ALA A 389 -9.72 10.83 9.49
C ALA A 389 -11.07 10.32 8.95
N THR A 390 -11.88 11.21 8.39
CA THR A 390 -13.20 10.88 7.82
C THR A 390 -13.36 11.51 6.44
N LEU A 391 -14.04 10.82 5.53
CA LEU A 391 -14.32 11.34 4.19
C LEU A 391 -15.45 12.40 4.19
N GLY A 392 -16.23 12.50 5.26
CA GLY A 392 -17.35 13.44 5.34
C GLY A 392 -18.30 13.28 4.15
N GLY A 393 -18.77 14.40 3.59
CA GLY A 393 -19.63 14.38 2.41
C GLY A 393 -19.01 13.72 1.16
N MET A 394 -17.69 13.55 1.08
CA MET A 394 -17.02 12.84 -0.03
C MET A 394 -17.29 11.33 -0.02
N GLY A 395 -17.60 10.73 1.13
CA GLY A 395 -17.81 9.29 1.26
C GLY A 395 -18.93 8.76 0.35
N GLY A 396 -20.09 9.44 0.34
CA GLY A 396 -21.21 9.08 -0.52
C GLY A 396 -20.94 9.27 -2.02
N ILE A 397 -20.11 10.26 -2.37
CA ILE A 397 -19.67 10.50 -3.76
C ILE A 397 -18.74 9.37 -4.20
N LEU A 398 -17.79 8.98 -3.36
CA LEU A 398 -16.86 7.87 -3.63
C LEU A 398 -17.58 6.53 -3.73
N THR A 399 -18.60 6.30 -2.89
CA THR A 399 -19.47 5.12 -3.01
C THR A 399 -20.13 5.04 -4.39
N GLN A 400 -20.70 6.15 -4.86
CA GLN A 400 -21.32 6.21 -6.19
C GLN A 400 -20.29 6.03 -7.32
N LEU A 401 -19.09 6.58 -7.16
CA LEU A 401 -17.98 6.43 -8.12
C LEU A 401 -17.46 4.99 -8.19
N ASP A 402 -17.29 4.32 -7.05
CA ASP A 402 -16.82 2.92 -6.99
C ASP A 402 -17.80 2.00 -7.73
N ASP A 403 -19.08 2.17 -7.44
CA ASP A 403 -20.17 1.50 -8.15
C ASP A 403 -20.18 1.81 -9.65
N SER A 404 -19.81 3.03 -10.03
CA SER A 404 -19.70 3.46 -11.44
C SER A 404 -18.51 2.80 -12.13
N VAL A 405 -17.33 2.81 -11.51
CA VAL A 405 -16.13 2.14 -12.01
C VAL A 405 -16.38 0.64 -12.22
N TYR A 406 -17.08 -0.01 -11.29
CA TYR A 406 -17.45 -1.42 -11.45
C TYR A 406 -18.34 -1.66 -12.68
N ARG A 407 -19.41 -0.87 -12.85
CA ARG A 407 -20.30 -0.96 -14.02
C ARG A 407 -19.57 -0.66 -15.32
N LEU A 408 -18.70 0.35 -15.34
CA LEU A 408 -17.89 0.71 -16.49
C LEU A 408 -16.95 -0.42 -16.89
N ASN A 409 -16.30 -1.07 -15.93
CA ASN A 409 -15.47 -2.25 -16.19
C ASN A 409 -16.30 -3.42 -16.75
N GLN A 410 -17.52 -3.67 -16.25
CA GLN A 410 -18.41 -4.68 -16.84
C GLN A 410 -18.84 -4.33 -18.27
N ILE A 411 -19.22 -3.07 -18.53
CA ILE A 411 -19.55 -2.55 -19.86
C ILE A 411 -18.35 -2.75 -20.81
N TYR A 412 -17.16 -2.35 -20.36
CA TYR A 412 -15.91 -2.55 -21.09
C TYR A 412 -15.67 -4.03 -21.42
N ARG A 413 -15.77 -4.93 -20.44
CA ARG A 413 -15.56 -6.37 -20.64
C ARG A 413 -16.58 -7.00 -21.59
N ARG A 414 -17.86 -6.63 -21.53
CA ARG A 414 -18.88 -7.13 -22.47
C ARG A 414 -18.59 -6.74 -23.91
N ILE A 415 -18.12 -5.50 -24.12
CA ILE A 415 -17.70 -5.04 -25.45
C ILE A 415 -16.42 -5.76 -25.86
N LEU A 416 -15.45 -5.88 -24.95
CA LEU A 416 -14.18 -6.58 -25.17
C LEU A 416 -14.43 -7.96 -25.76
N VAL A 417 -15.34 -8.75 -25.18
CA VAL A 417 -15.72 -10.09 -25.65
C VAL A 417 -16.15 -10.11 -27.11
N LEU A 418 -16.75 -9.04 -27.63
CA LEU A 418 -17.17 -8.95 -29.04
C LEU A 418 -16.09 -8.32 -29.94
N THR A 419 -15.35 -7.34 -29.45
CA THR A 419 -14.51 -6.48 -30.28
C THR A 419 -13.03 -6.86 -30.31
N GLY A 420 -12.53 -7.53 -29.26
CA GLY A 420 -11.11 -7.61 -28.98
C GLY A 420 -10.56 -6.36 -28.29
N VAL A 421 -9.32 -6.45 -27.80
CA VAL A 421 -8.61 -5.34 -27.11
C VAL A 421 -8.36 -4.16 -28.06
N ASN A 422 -8.05 -4.47 -29.32
CA ASN A 422 -7.78 -3.49 -30.38
C ASN A 422 -8.77 -3.67 -31.55
N PRO A 423 -10.02 -3.19 -31.42
CA PRO A 423 -11.01 -3.29 -32.49
C PRO A 423 -10.52 -2.65 -33.79
N ASP A 424 -10.89 -3.26 -34.91
CA ASP A 424 -10.72 -2.62 -36.23
C ASP A 424 -11.69 -1.43 -36.33
N PRO A 425 -11.19 -0.18 -36.45
CA PRO A 425 -12.04 1.01 -36.52
C PRO A 425 -12.92 1.07 -37.78
N PHE A 426 -12.62 0.26 -38.80
CA PHE A 426 -13.39 0.19 -40.04
C PHE A 426 -14.43 -0.94 -40.04
N ARG A 427 -14.44 -1.81 -39.03
CA ARG A 427 -15.42 -2.88 -38.89
C ARG A 427 -16.60 -2.43 -38.02
N ASP A 428 -17.80 -2.66 -38.52
CA ASP A 428 -19.02 -2.46 -37.76
C ASP A 428 -19.40 -3.76 -37.02
N TYR A 429 -19.20 -3.76 -35.71
CA TYR A 429 -19.52 -4.88 -34.82
C TYR A 429 -21.01 -4.91 -34.41
N ASN A 430 -21.81 -3.93 -34.86
CA ASN A 430 -23.25 -3.83 -34.56
C ASN A 430 -23.56 -3.95 -33.05
N ILE A 431 -22.74 -3.33 -32.19
CA ILE A 431 -22.84 -3.43 -30.72
C ILE A 431 -24.26 -3.11 -30.22
N HIS A 432 -24.91 -2.11 -30.81
CA HIS A 432 -26.29 -1.72 -30.48
C HIS A 432 -27.37 -2.76 -30.80
N GLN A 433 -27.06 -3.75 -31.65
CA GLN A 433 -27.95 -4.86 -31.99
C GLN A 433 -27.60 -6.12 -31.20
N VAL A 434 -26.29 -6.38 -30.99
CA VAL A 434 -25.80 -7.55 -30.26
C VAL A 434 -25.99 -7.37 -28.75
N TYR A 435 -25.68 -6.18 -28.23
CA TYR A 435 -25.78 -5.80 -26.81
C TYR A 435 -26.54 -4.47 -26.65
N PRO A 436 -27.85 -4.42 -26.99
CA PRO A 436 -28.65 -3.20 -26.83
C PRO A 436 -28.65 -2.69 -25.38
N GLU A 437 -28.60 -3.60 -24.41
CA GLU A 437 -28.53 -3.30 -22.98
C GLU A 437 -27.23 -2.60 -22.59
N VAL A 438 -26.12 -2.83 -23.30
CA VAL A 438 -24.85 -2.14 -23.04
C VAL A 438 -24.96 -0.67 -23.44
N VAL A 439 -25.60 -0.37 -24.57
CA VAL A 439 -25.82 1.03 -25.01
C VAL A 439 -26.76 1.76 -24.04
N GLU A 440 -27.80 1.07 -23.56
CA GLU A 440 -28.69 1.61 -22.52
C GLU A 440 -27.95 1.85 -21.19
N ALA A 441 -27.08 0.92 -20.79
CA ALA A 441 -26.23 1.06 -19.61
C ALA A 441 -25.27 2.25 -19.73
N MET A 442 -24.64 2.46 -20.89
CA MET A 442 -23.79 3.63 -21.15
C MET A 442 -24.56 4.95 -21.00
N ALA A 443 -25.78 5.03 -21.53
CA ALA A 443 -26.61 6.23 -21.42
C ALA A 443 -26.94 6.55 -19.96
N LEU A 444 -27.31 5.53 -19.18
CA LEU A 444 -27.64 5.68 -17.76
C LEU A 444 -26.39 6.02 -16.93
N GLU A 445 -25.26 5.40 -17.25
CA GLU A 445 -23.99 5.65 -16.55
C GLU A 445 -23.44 7.05 -16.82
N SER A 446 -23.62 7.56 -18.04
CA SER A 446 -23.35 8.96 -18.37
C SER A 446 -24.11 9.92 -17.45
N ALA A 447 -25.43 9.69 -17.28
CA ALA A 447 -26.26 10.51 -16.41
C ALA A 447 -25.83 10.44 -14.93
N ARG A 448 -25.48 9.24 -14.43
CA ARG A 448 -24.94 9.06 -13.07
C ARG A 448 -23.64 9.83 -12.87
N LEU A 449 -22.69 9.72 -13.80
CA LEU A 449 -21.42 10.42 -13.71
C LEU A 449 -21.60 11.94 -13.76
N TYR A 450 -22.52 12.47 -14.58
CA TYR A 450 -22.84 13.91 -14.57
C TYR A 450 -23.40 14.37 -13.22
N LYS A 451 -24.29 13.60 -12.61
CA LYS A 451 -24.80 13.88 -11.26
C LYS A 451 -23.67 13.89 -10.22
N ILE A 452 -22.80 12.90 -10.25
CA ILE A 452 -21.64 12.79 -9.35
C ILE A 452 -20.70 14.00 -9.53
N VAL A 453 -20.47 14.46 -10.75
CA VAL A 453 -19.65 15.66 -11.03
C VAL A 453 -20.25 16.91 -10.39
N ASP A 454 -21.57 17.09 -10.48
CA ASP A 454 -22.28 18.20 -9.84
C ASP A 454 -22.21 18.12 -8.31
N GLU A 455 -22.47 16.94 -7.73
CA GLU A 455 -22.41 16.70 -6.27
C GLU A 455 -21.00 16.96 -5.72
N ALA A 456 -19.96 16.46 -6.39
CA ALA A 456 -18.58 16.67 -6.00
C ALA A 456 -18.17 18.14 -6.11
N THR A 457 -18.56 18.83 -7.18
CA THR A 457 -18.27 20.26 -7.36
C THR A 457 -18.96 21.12 -6.31
N ALA A 458 -20.20 20.77 -5.95
CA ALA A 458 -20.95 21.44 -4.89
C ALA A 458 -20.29 21.26 -3.51
N TYR A 459 -19.77 20.06 -3.21
CA TYR A 459 -19.11 19.78 -1.94
C TYR A 459 -17.73 20.45 -1.81
N THR A 460 -16.89 20.42 -2.85
CA THR A 460 -15.54 21.01 -2.80
C THR A 460 -15.52 22.52 -3.02
N GLY A 461 -16.63 23.11 -3.48
CA GLY A 461 -16.78 24.54 -3.82
C GLY A 461 -16.01 24.98 -5.07
N GLN A 462 -15.26 24.08 -5.71
CA GLN A 462 -14.53 24.33 -6.95
C GLN A 462 -14.36 23.04 -7.75
N LYS A 463 -14.32 23.17 -9.08
CA LYS A 463 -14.10 22.03 -9.95
C LYS A 463 -12.64 21.57 -9.84
N SER A 464 -12.44 20.42 -9.21
CA SER A 464 -11.12 19.80 -9.06
C SER A 464 -10.70 19.10 -10.34
N ASP A 465 -9.40 19.08 -10.65
CA ASP A 465 -8.84 18.31 -11.77
C ASP A 465 -9.19 16.81 -11.65
N LYS A 466 -9.41 16.31 -10.42
CA LYS A 466 -9.73 14.89 -10.16
C LYS A 466 -11.12 14.48 -10.68
N ILE A 467 -12.13 15.35 -10.56
CA ILE A 467 -13.48 15.03 -11.02
C ILE A 467 -13.62 15.16 -12.56
N ALA A 468 -12.65 15.78 -13.23
CA ALA A 468 -12.64 15.92 -14.68
C ALA A 468 -12.60 14.57 -15.41
N ALA A 469 -11.99 13.54 -14.82
CA ALA A 469 -12.00 12.18 -15.36
C ALA A 469 -13.43 11.61 -15.43
N ALA A 470 -14.24 11.81 -14.38
CA ALA A 470 -15.64 11.39 -14.35
C ALA A 470 -16.46 12.12 -15.43
N GLN A 471 -16.26 13.43 -15.59
CA GLN A 471 -16.93 14.20 -16.63
C GLN A 471 -16.51 13.77 -18.05
N THR A 472 -15.23 13.45 -18.24
CA THR A 472 -14.69 12.98 -19.53
C THR A 472 -15.36 11.67 -19.93
N LEU A 473 -15.46 10.72 -18.99
CA LEU A 473 -16.22 9.49 -19.17
C LEU A 473 -17.70 9.75 -19.40
N ALA A 474 -18.34 10.63 -18.63
CA ALA A 474 -19.75 10.97 -18.80
C ALA A 474 -20.03 11.43 -20.23
N THR A 475 -19.17 12.31 -20.76
CA THR A 475 -19.27 12.85 -22.12
C THR A 475 -19.00 11.78 -23.17
N GLN A 476 -17.98 10.93 -22.96
CA GLN A 476 -17.66 9.82 -23.85
C GLN A 476 -18.81 8.79 -23.93
N LEU A 477 -19.43 8.46 -22.80
CA LEU A 477 -20.57 7.53 -22.73
C LEU A 477 -21.83 8.13 -23.35
N GLU A 478 -22.08 9.42 -23.17
CA GLU A 478 -23.18 10.12 -23.85
C GLU A 478 -23.02 10.04 -25.37
N GLU A 479 -21.79 10.22 -25.85
CA GLU A 479 -21.45 10.11 -27.26
C GLU A 479 -21.63 8.68 -27.79
N PHE A 480 -21.18 7.67 -27.04
CA PHE A 480 -21.37 6.26 -27.38
C PHE A 480 -22.85 5.86 -27.43
N ALA A 481 -23.65 6.35 -26.48
CA ALA A 481 -25.08 6.11 -26.47
C ALA A 481 -25.79 6.74 -27.68
N ARG A 482 -25.39 7.95 -28.07
CA ARG A 482 -25.94 8.64 -29.26
C ARG A 482 -25.47 8.07 -30.58
N ASN A 483 -24.21 7.61 -30.64
CA ASN A 483 -23.58 7.07 -31.83
C ASN A 483 -22.74 5.83 -31.49
N PRO A 484 -23.38 4.64 -31.39
CA PRO A 484 -22.70 3.40 -31.01
C PRO A 484 -21.54 3.00 -31.92
N TYR A 485 -21.48 3.51 -33.16
CA TYR A 485 -20.36 3.26 -34.08
C TYR A 485 -19.04 3.87 -33.62
N ARG A 486 -19.05 4.86 -32.72
CA ARG A 486 -17.83 5.45 -32.17
C ARG A 486 -17.18 4.63 -31.05
N ILE A 487 -17.90 3.64 -30.52
CA ILE A 487 -17.39 2.76 -29.44
C ILE A 487 -16.12 2.06 -29.90
N THR A 488 -16.11 1.48 -31.10
CA THR A 488 -14.95 0.75 -31.65
C THR A 488 -13.75 1.67 -31.84
N ALA A 489 -13.95 2.84 -32.44
CA ALA A 489 -12.88 3.81 -32.71
C ALA A 489 -12.25 4.40 -31.43
N SER A 490 -12.94 4.35 -30.29
CA SER A 490 -12.48 4.94 -29.01
C SER A 490 -12.40 3.92 -27.88
N PHE A 491 -12.36 2.62 -28.19
CA PHE A 491 -12.42 1.55 -27.19
C PHE A 491 -11.21 1.55 -26.25
N VAL A 492 -10.00 1.73 -26.78
CA VAL A 492 -8.76 1.84 -25.99
C VAL A 492 -8.84 3.06 -25.07
N ASN A 493 -9.20 4.23 -25.62
CA ASN A 493 -9.37 5.45 -24.84
C ASN A 493 -10.44 5.30 -23.74
N PHE A 494 -11.50 4.53 -23.98
CA PHE A 494 -12.51 4.24 -22.96
C PHE A 494 -11.91 3.50 -21.76
N LYS A 495 -11.10 2.46 -22.00
CA LYS A 495 -10.36 1.75 -20.94
C LYS A 495 -9.43 2.67 -20.16
N ASP A 496 -8.68 3.51 -20.87
CA ASP A 496 -7.70 4.41 -20.26
C ASP A 496 -8.43 5.46 -19.39
N ASN A 497 -9.58 5.95 -19.84
CA ASN A 497 -10.42 6.86 -19.07
C ASN A 497 -11.04 6.19 -17.82
N ILE A 498 -11.44 4.92 -17.89
CA ILE A 498 -11.89 4.16 -16.70
C ILE A 498 -10.75 4.04 -15.69
N THR A 499 -9.55 3.69 -16.15
CA THR A 499 -8.34 3.63 -15.32
C THR A 499 -8.03 4.98 -14.67
N ALA A 500 -8.12 6.07 -15.45
CA ALA A 500 -7.92 7.42 -14.95
C ALA A 500 -8.96 7.80 -13.89
N LEU A 501 -10.22 7.41 -14.04
CA LEU A 501 -11.26 7.62 -13.03
C LEU A 501 -10.96 6.85 -11.74
N GLY A 502 -10.56 5.58 -11.85
CA GLY A 502 -10.17 4.79 -10.68
C GLY A 502 -8.98 5.40 -9.94
N THR A 503 -7.97 5.91 -10.63
CA THR A 503 -6.83 6.64 -10.03
C THR A 503 -7.28 7.95 -9.38
N ALA A 504 -8.18 8.69 -10.03
CA ALA A 504 -8.75 9.91 -9.46
C ALA A 504 -9.56 9.63 -8.18
N MET A 505 -10.33 8.54 -8.16
CA MET A 505 -11.10 8.07 -7.01
C MET A 505 -10.18 7.73 -5.83
N GLN A 506 -9.12 6.96 -6.05
CA GLN A 506 -8.11 6.69 -5.03
C GLN A 506 -7.52 8.00 -4.49
N ALA A 507 -7.11 8.91 -5.37
CA ALA A 507 -6.57 10.19 -4.94
C ALA A 507 -7.59 11.06 -4.17
N MET A 508 -8.89 10.96 -4.46
CA MET A 508 -9.96 11.67 -3.72
C MET A 508 -10.24 11.04 -2.35
N SER A 509 -9.95 9.75 -2.16
CA SER A 509 -10.05 9.08 -0.85
C SER A 509 -8.92 9.43 0.13
N GLU A 510 -7.81 10.03 -0.34
CA GLU A 510 -6.70 10.46 0.53
C GLU A 510 -6.98 11.79 1.23
N ILE A 511 -7.10 11.78 2.55
CA ILE A 511 -7.44 12.93 3.40
C ILE A 511 -6.30 13.34 4.34
N LYS A 512 -5.19 13.79 3.75
CA LYS A 512 -3.94 14.18 4.45
C LYS A 512 -4.09 15.49 5.22
N LEU A 513 -3.66 15.51 6.50
CA LEU A 513 -3.63 16.71 7.34
C LEU A 513 -2.39 16.73 8.23
N ASP A 514 -1.73 17.87 8.33
CA ASP A 514 -0.69 18.12 9.33
C ASP A 514 -1.31 18.80 10.56
N ILE A 515 -0.88 18.41 11.77
CA ILE A 515 -1.24 19.07 13.04
C ILE A 515 0.03 19.47 13.77
N ASP A 516 0.15 20.77 14.07
CA ASP A 516 1.25 21.36 14.84
C ASP A 516 0.88 21.47 16.32
N LEU A 517 -0.35 21.88 16.67
CA LEU A 517 -0.81 21.91 18.05
C LEU A 517 -2.33 21.86 18.20
N VAL A 518 -2.78 21.47 19.38
CA VAL A 518 -4.18 21.48 19.84
C VAL A 518 -4.26 22.42 21.04
N SER A 519 -5.20 23.36 21.03
CA SER A 519 -5.40 24.31 22.13
C SER A 519 -6.83 24.27 22.67
N VAL A 520 -6.95 24.17 24.00
CA VAL A 520 -8.22 24.28 24.73
C VAL A 520 -8.19 25.58 25.53
N HIS A 521 -9.17 26.47 25.31
CA HIS A 521 -9.16 27.79 25.96
C HIS A 521 -10.55 28.31 26.31
N SER A 522 -10.63 29.19 27.31
CA SER A 522 -11.87 29.87 27.67
C SER A 522 -12.28 30.93 26.63
N ALA A 523 -13.56 31.28 26.60
CA ALA A 523 -14.10 32.31 25.70
C ALA A 523 -13.40 33.67 25.91
N GLY A 524 -12.97 34.30 24.81
CA GLY A 524 -12.33 35.62 24.80
C GLY A 524 -10.80 35.64 24.89
N LEU A 525 -10.14 34.48 25.03
CA LEU A 525 -8.68 34.36 24.89
C LEU A 525 -8.31 34.08 23.44
N ALA A 526 -7.46 34.91 22.84
CA ALA A 526 -6.91 34.65 21.51
C ALA A 526 -5.94 33.44 21.56
N PRO A 527 -5.83 32.66 20.46
CA PRO A 527 -4.89 31.55 20.38
C PRO A 527 -3.43 32.00 20.55
N VAL A 528 -2.54 31.09 20.99
CA VAL A 528 -1.14 31.40 21.40
C VAL A 528 -0.24 31.81 20.24
N ALA A 529 -0.48 31.32 19.03
CA ALA A 529 0.37 31.55 17.86
C ALA A 529 -0.38 32.36 16.79
N GLY A 530 0.21 33.48 16.36
CA GLY A 530 -0.31 34.27 15.24
C GLY A 530 -0.07 33.58 13.89
N PRO A 531 -0.88 33.85 12.87
CA PRO A 531 -0.70 33.30 11.53
C PRO A 531 0.66 33.73 10.92
N GLU A 532 1.19 32.92 10.00
CA GLU A 532 2.40 33.27 9.24
C GLU A 532 2.23 34.60 8.50
N ASN A 533 3.10 35.56 8.81
CA ASN A 533 3.16 36.81 8.05
C ASN A 533 4.12 36.65 6.85
N ALA A 534 3.80 37.21 5.69
CA ALA A 534 4.64 37.12 4.49
C ALA A 534 6.09 37.62 4.72
N LEU A 535 6.26 38.60 5.62
CA LEU A 535 7.58 39.12 6.00
C LEU A 535 8.41 38.12 6.83
N SER A 536 7.78 37.36 7.73
CA SER A 536 8.48 36.33 8.50
C SER A 536 8.92 35.16 7.61
N GLY A 537 8.11 34.80 6.60
CA GLY A 537 8.49 33.79 5.59
C GLY A 537 9.73 34.18 4.79
N LEU A 538 9.79 35.41 4.25
CA LEU A 538 10.95 35.90 3.48
C LEU A 538 12.24 35.98 4.31
N LEU A 539 12.14 36.42 5.58
CA LEU A 539 13.30 36.44 6.47
C LEU A 539 13.79 35.04 6.82
N HIS A 540 12.87 34.07 6.92
CA HIS A 540 13.18 32.66 7.16
C HIS A 540 13.92 32.03 5.97
N GLU A 541 13.44 32.25 4.74
CA GLU A 541 14.11 31.78 3.52
C GLU A 541 15.54 32.34 3.39
N GLY A 542 15.71 33.64 3.65
CA GLY A 542 17.02 34.28 3.63
C GLY A 542 18.00 33.68 4.65
N ARG A 543 17.52 33.38 5.87
CA ARG A 543 18.34 32.72 6.91
C ARG A 543 18.65 31.26 6.55
N SER A 544 17.66 30.51 6.05
CA SER A 544 17.83 29.12 5.62
C SER A 544 18.88 29.01 4.52
N THR A 545 18.84 29.91 3.54
CA THR A 545 19.83 29.96 2.45
C THR A 545 21.24 30.27 2.95
N ALA A 546 21.37 31.16 3.94
CA ALA A 546 22.68 31.44 4.52
C ALA A 546 23.24 30.24 5.31
N ILE A 547 22.38 29.54 6.06
CA ILE A 547 22.77 28.35 6.85
C ILE A 547 23.15 27.18 5.94
N SER A 548 22.53 27.07 4.75
CA SER A 548 22.81 25.96 3.83
C SER A 548 24.21 25.92 3.22
N TYR A 549 25.00 27.00 3.33
CA TYR A 549 26.40 26.99 2.92
C TYR A 549 27.36 26.44 3.99
N PHE A 550 26.89 26.26 5.23
CA PHE A 550 27.74 25.89 6.37
C PHE A 550 27.32 24.60 7.08
N VAL A 551 26.18 24.03 6.72
CA VAL A 551 25.66 22.78 7.29
C VAL A 551 25.64 21.74 6.18
N ASP A 552 26.35 20.63 6.40
CA ASP A 552 26.30 19.45 5.53
C ASP A 552 25.00 18.70 5.79
N TYR A 553 24.04 18.81 4.87
CA TYR A 553 22.74 18.15 5.00
C TYR A 553 22.72 16.71 4.49
N ASP A 554 23.83 16.25 3.89
CA ASP A 554 23.98 14.90 3.35
C ASP A 554 24.59 13.95 4.39
N ALA A 555 25.19 14.49 5.46
CA ALA A 555 25.63 13.73 6.63
C ALA A 555 24.43 13.16 7.41
N LEU A 556 24.13 11.87 7.22
CA LEU A 556 23.07 11.17 7.93
C LEU A 556 23.55 10.77 9.33
N GLY A 557 22.89 11.23 10.40
CA GLY A 557 23.04 10.85 11.82
C GLY A 557 24.46 10.94 12.42
N ASP A 558 24.84 10.03 13.33
CA ASP A 558 26.19 10.02 13.94
C ASP A 558 27.29 9.82 12.88
N VAL A 559 28.25 10.74 12.82
CA VAL A 559 29.44 10.65 11.96
C VAL A 559 30.72 10.58 12.81
N TYR A 560 31.53 9.54 12.61
CA TYR A 560 32.82 9.38 13.29
C TYR A 560 33.96 9.71 12.32
N LEU A 561 34.43 10.96 12.31
CA LEU A 561 35.49 11.45 11.41
C LEU A 561 36.92 11.22 11.93
N GLN A 562 37.10 10.89 13.22
CA GLN A 562 38.41 10.85 13.90
C GLN A 562 38.66 9.54 14.67
N GLU A 563 37.81 8.53 14.49
CA GLU A 563 37.87 7.24 15.20
C GLU A 563 37.85 6.09 14.19
N GLU A 564 38.46 4.95 14.52
CA GLU A 564 38.34 3.72 13.71
C GLU A 564 36.86 3.27 13.72
N ALA A 565 36.22 3.33 12.55
CA ALA A 565 34.81 3.00 12.36
C ALA A 565 34.63 2.19 11.07
N LEU A 566 33.75 1.21 11.12
CA LEU A 566 33.39 0.35 10.00
C LEU A 566 32.63 1.17 8.94
N GLU A 567 33.11 1.17 7.70
CA GLU A 567 32.50 1.86 6.57
C GLU A 567 31.52 0.92 5.85
N VAL A 568 30.22 1.26 5.91
CA VAL A 568 29.13 0.46 5.34
C VAL A 568 28.43 1.26 4.24
N TRP A 569 28.47 0.74 3.01
CA TRP A 569 27.79 1.38 1.88
C TRP A 569 26.44 0.73 1.60
N LEU A 570 25.44 1.58 1.40
CA LEU A 570 24.06 1.21 1.09
C LEU A 570 23.77 1.58 -0.35
N LEU A 571 23.23 0.63 -1.11
CA LEU A 571 22.85 0.81 -2.52
C LEU A 571 21.34 0.97 -2.71
N THR A 572 20.63 1.43 -1.68
CA THR A 572 19.15 1.52 -1.62
C THR A 572 18.65 2.97 -1.51
N GLY A 573 17.36 3.19 -1.26
CA GLY A 573 16.77 4.52 -1.13
C GLY A 573 17.12 5.24 0.19
N ARG A 574 16.91 6.57 0.22
CA ARG A 574 17.25 7.42 1.37
C ARG A 574 16.51 7.03 2.65
N ASP A 575 15.21 6.71 2.56
CA ASP A 575 14.41 6.34 3.72
C ASP A 575 14.87 5.02 4.33
N GLN A 576 15.26 4.05 3.48
CA GLN A 576 15.89 2.80 3.87
C GLN A 576 17.20 3.06 4.62
N SER A 577 18.04 3.95 4.11
CA SER A 577 19.30 4.32 4.76
C SER A 577 19.11 4.98 6.12
N MET A 578 18.08 5.83 6.27
CA MET A 578 17.77 6.48 7.54
C MET A 578 17.29 5.48 8.60
N VAL A 579 16.49 4.50 8.22
CA VAL A 579 16.04 3.43 9.13
C VAL A 579 17.22 2.57 9.56
N LEU A 580 18.03 2.06 8.62
CA LEU A 580 19.20 1.24 8.96
C LEU A 580 20.15 2.02 9.87
N LYS A 581 20.40 3.30 9.58
CA LYS A 581 21.25 4.12 10.44
C LYS A 581 20.71 4.28 11.85
N THR A 582 19.42 4.55 11.98
CA THR A 582 18.78 4.66 13.30
C THR A 582 18.98 3.37 14.11
N MET A 583 18.79 2.21 13.46
CA MET A 583 18.99 0.91 14.06
C MET A 583 20.44 0.67 14.48
N VAL A 584 21.40 1.11 13.67
CA VAL A 584 22.83 1.00 13.99
C VAL A 584 23.18 1.83 15.21
N ASP A 585 22.79 3.11 15.22
CA ASP A 585 23.14 4.07 16.27
C ASP A 585 22.49 3.70 17.62
N ASP A 586 21.38 2.95 17.62
CA ASP A 586 20.60 2.68 18.84
C ASP A 586 20.58 1.25 19.34
N SER A 587 20.96 0.30 18.50
CA SER A 587 20.98 -1.12 18.86
C SER A 587 22.32 -1.75 18.60
N PHE A 588 22.85 -1.66 17.38
CA PHE A 588 24.13 -2.30 17.05
C PHE A 588 25.29 -1.69 17.84
N THR A 589 25.61 -0.41 17.61
CA THR A 589 26.76 0.27 18.23
C THR A 589 26.71 0.21 19.76
N PRO A 590 25.56 0.46 20.44
CA PRO A 590 25.50 0.37 21.90
C PRO A 590 25.67 -1.05 22.46
N GLN A 591 25.32 -2.10 21.72
CA GLN A 591 25.41 -3.50 22.17
C GLN A 591 26.79 -4.11 21.90
N THR A 592 27.46 -3.67 20.83
CA THR A 592 28.73 -4.26 20.36
C THR A 592 29.94 -3.39 20.61
N ASP A 593 29.75 -2.09 20.89
CA ASP A 593 30.80 -1.04 20.92
C ASP A 593 31.50 -0.83 19.56
N ILE A 594 30.94 -1.37 18.46
CA ILE A 594 31.47 -1.23 17.10
C ILE A 594 30.88 0.02 16.47
N LYS A 595 31.74 0.99 16.11
CA LYS A 595 31.34 2.23 15.45
C LYS A 595 31.16 2.00 13.96
N VAL A 596 30.11 2.58 13.39
CA VAL A 596 29.74 2.35 11.99
C VAL A 596 29.39 3.66 11.29
N ASN A 597 30.02 3.91 10.16
CA ASN A 597 29.70 5.00 9.23
C ASN A 597 28.88 4.45 8.07
N ILE A 598 27.63 4.92 7.95
CA ILE A 598 26.71 4.54 6.87
C ILE A 598 26.77 5.57 5.75
N LYS A 599 27.01 5.11 4.51
CA LYS A 599 27.01 5.97 3.31
C LYS A 599 26.05 5.45 2.26
N LEU A 600 25.17 6.33 1.79
CA LEU A 600 24.35 6.07 0.62
C LEU A 600 25.19 6.30 -0.65
N VAL A 601 25.32 5.29 -1.51
CA VAL A 601 26.17 5.35 -2.71
C VAL A 601 25.43 4.82 -3.94
N ASP A 602 25.71 5.40 -5.10
CA ASP A 602 25.22 4.89 -6.37
C ASP A 602 25.86 3.52 -6.69
N PRO A 603 25.07 2.48 -7.07
CA PRO A 603 25.59 1.15 -7.36
C PRO A 603 26.74 1.13 -8.39
N THR A 604 26.75 2.06 -9.35
CA THR A 604 27.77 2.12 -10.41
C THR A 604 29.14 2.59 -9.91
N ALA A 605 29.20 3.28 -8.77
CA ALA A 605 30.44 3.80 -8.19
C ALA A 605 31.23 2.74 -7.41
N LEU A 606 30.57 1.66 -6.95
CA LEU A 606 31.16 0.68 -6.04
C LEU A 606 32.40 -0.02 -6.62
N LEU A 607 32.31 -0.55 -7.84
CA LEU A 607 33.43 -1.29 -8.45
C LEU A 607 34.66 -0.40 -8.65
N GLY A 608 34.45 0.84 -9.11
CA GLY A 608 35.53 1.80 -9.28
C GLY A 608 36.24 2.15 -7.96
N ALA A 609 35.47 2.29 -6.88
CA ALA A 609 36.00 2.59 -5.56
C ALA A 609 36.81 1.43 -4.96
N VAL A 610 36.27 0.19 -5.03
CA VAL A 610 36.95 -1.01 -4.52
C VAL A 610 38.26 -1.25 -5.29
N VAL A 611 38.26 -1.12 -6.62
CA VAL A 611 39.48 -1.24 -7.44
C VAL A 611 40.50 -0.13 -7.13
N ALA A 612 40.03 1.06 -6.77
CA ALA A 612 40.89 2.18 -6.38
C ALA A 612 41.40 2.10 -4.93
N GLY A 613 41.03 1.06 -4.16
CA GLY A 613 41.39 0.91 -2.74
C GLY A 613 40.68 1.90 -1.81
N ASN A 614 39.60 2.53 -2.27
CA ASN A 614 38.76 3.46 -1.48
C ASN A 614 37.34 2.89 -1.30
N GLY A 615 37.21 1.56 -1.36
CA GLY A 615 35.94 0.87 -1.15
C GLY A 615 35.54 0.85 0.33
N PRO A 616 34.29 0.47 0.63
CA PRO A 616 33.84 0.21 2.00
C PRO A 616 34.40 -1.10 2.55
N ASP A 617 34.17 -1.34 3.85
CA ASP A 617 34.38 -2.64 4.49
C ASP A 617 33.20 -3.59 4.18
N LEU A 618 31.98 -3.05 4.15
CA LEU A 618 30.75 -3.78 3.86
C LEU A 618 29.87 -3.07 2.82
N VAL A 619 29.16 -3.87 2.04
CA VAL A 619 28.09 -3.40 1.15
C VAL A 619 26.81 -4.11 1.52
N VAL A 620 25.73 -3.35 1.71
CA VAL A 620 24.38 -3.87 1.96
C VAL A 620 23.42 -3.46 0.86
N SER A 621 22.37 -4.25 0.70
CA SER A 621 21.35 -4.14 -0.33
C SER A 621 21.92 -4.17 -1.75
N THR A 622 22.92 -5.03 -1.98
CA THR A 622 23.51 -5.29 -3.30
C THR A 622 22.87 -6.49 -3.98
N ASP A 623 22.76 -6.48 -5.30
CA ASP A 623 22.17 -7.59 -6.06
C ASP A 623 22.91 -8.92 -5.82
N SER A 624 22.18 -10.04 -5.76
CA SER A 624 22.70 -11.35 -5.37
C SER A 624 23.80 -11.94 -6.27
N TRP A 625 24.05 -11.39 -7.46
CA TRP A 625 25.17 -11.82 -8.32
C TRP A 625 26.47 -11.06 -8.02
N ASN A 626 26.42 -9.90 -7.36
CA ASN A 626 27.61 -9.09 -7.09
C ASN A 626 28.64 -9.81 -6.21
N PRO A 627 28.28 -10.50 -5.12
CA PRO A 627 29.27 -11.09 -4.21
C PRO A 627 30.24 -12.05 -4.91
N VAL A 628 29.73 -12.97 -5.74
CA VAL A 628 30.57 -13.89 -6.52
C VAL A 628 31.38 -13.15 -7.59
N ASN A 629 30.81 -12.11 -8.23
CA ASN A 629 31.57 -11.30 -9.19
C ASN A 629 32.77 -10.57 -8.54
N TYR A 630 32.68 -10.20 -7.27
CA TYR A 630 33.79 -9.63 -6.50
C TYR A 630 34.75 -10.73 -6.02
N ALA A 631 34.23 -11.88 -5.59
CA ALA A 631 35.03 -13.05 -5.22
C ALA A 631 35.95 -13.51 -6.35
N LEU A 632 35.44 -13.55 -7.60
CA LEU A 632 36.22 -13.86 -8.81
C LEU A 632 37.41 -12.91 -9.05
N ARG A 633 37.42 -11.73 -8.38
CA ARG A 633 38.47 -10.72 -8.44
C ARG A 633 39.29 -10.63 -7.15
N ASN A 634 39.09 -11.58 -6.22
CA ASN A 634 39.65 -11.56 -4.86
C ASN A 634 39.27 -10.28 -4.08
N ALA A 635 38.07 -9.75 -4.32
CA ALA A 635 37.59 -8.50 -3.74
C ALA A 635 36.42 -8.69 -2.77
N ALA A 636 36.03 -9.94 -2.48
CA ALA A 636 35.04 -10.30 -1.46
C ALA A 636 35.56 -11.43 -0.57
N GLU A 637 35.25 -11.38 0.72
CA GLU A 637 35.62 -12.42 1.69
C GLU A 637 34.73 -13.66 1.57
N ASP A 638 35.33 -14.84 1.78
CA ASP A 638 34.58 -16.10 1.92
C ASP A 638 34.04 -16.21 3.36
N LEU A 639 32.72 -16.14 3.53
CA LEU A 639 32.09 -16.15 4.84
C LEU A 639 32.09 -17.53 5.51
N THR A 640 32.39 -18.61 4.77
CA THR A 640 32.47 -19.96 5.34
C THR A 640 33.64 -20.16 6.29
N GLN A 641 34.60 -19.21 6.30
CA GLN A 641 35.75 -19.23 7.20
C GLN A 641 35.37 -18.93 8.67
N PHE A 642 34.21 -18.30 8.92
CA PHE A 642 33.78 -17.95 10.27
C PHE A 642 33.14 -19.14 11.00
N GLU A 643 33.53 -19.37 12.26
CA GLU A 643 33.12 -20.57 13.03
C GLU A 643 31.61 -20.74 13.18
N ASP A 644 30.84 -19.64 13.22
CA ASP A 644 29.39 -19.65 13.41
C ASP A 644 28.57 -19.48 12.11
N PHE A 645 29.22 -19.56 10.94
CA PHE A 645 28.58 -19.43 9.63
C PHE A 645 27.37 -20.36 9.44
N ASP A 646 27.52 -21.65 9.76
CA ASP A 646 26.46 -22.66 9.59
C ASP A 646 25.19 -22.32 10.40
N SER A 647 25.37 -21.70 11.56
CA SER A 647 24.25 -21.24 12.40
C SER A 647 23.51 -20.09 11.71
N VAL A 648 24.24 -19.13 11.16
CA VAL A 648 23.69 -17.93 10.51
C VAL A 648 22.95 -18.30 9.22
N ILE A 649 23.57 -19.13 8.37
CA ILE A 649 23.00 -19.47 7.06
C ILE A 649 21.73 -20.34 7.17
N SER A 650 21.57 -21.07 8.29
CA SER A 650 20.39 -21.92 8.54
C SER A 650 19.05 -21.17 8.62
N ALA A 651 19.09 -19.84 8.78
CA ALA A 651 17.91 -18.98 8.76
C ALA A 651 17.30 -18.78 7.35
N PHE A 652 18.00 -19.22 6.30
CA PHE A 652 17.65 -18.99 4.90
C PHE A 652 17.44 -20.31 4.15
N ASN A 653 16.56 -20.28 3.14
CA ASN A 653 16.46 -21.40 2.20
C ASN A 653 17.69 -21.43 1.27
N PRO A 654 18.16 -22.61 0.83
CA PRO A 654 19.27 -22.73 -0.14
C PRO A 654 19.10 -21.89 -1.41
N SER A 655 17.86 -21.71 -1.84
CA SER A 655 17.50 -20.88 -2.99
C SER A 655 17.85 -19.39 -2.83
N ALA A 656 17.93 -18.88 -1.60
CA ALA A 656 18.25 -17.49 -1.31
C ALA A 656 19.75 -17.18 -1.44
N TYR A 657 20.62 -18.14 -1.15
CA TYR A 657 22.09 -17.95 -1.18
C TYR A 657 22.80 -18.71 -2.31
N ALA A 658 22.06 -19.42 -3.16
CA ALA A 658 22.65 -20.15 -4.30
C ALA A 658 23.52 -19.24 -5.18
N ALA A 659 23.03 -18.03 -5.52
CA ALA A 659 23.76 -17.04 -6.33
C ALA A 659 25.00 -16.46 -5.61
N LEU A 660 25.05 -16.55 -4.29
CA LEU A 660 26.13 -16.06 -3.43
C LEU A 660 27.27 -17.09 -3.26
N SER A 661 27.07 -18.31 -3.77
CA SER A 661 27.95 -19.46 -3.54
C SER A 661 28.86 -19.74 -4.74
N TRP A 662 30.16 -19.92 -4.49
CA TRP A 662 31.15 -20.24 -5.53
C TRP A 662 32.31 -21.07 -4.94
N GLU A 663 32.78 -22.09 -5.67
CA GLU A 663 33.88 -23.01 -5.27
C GLU A 663 33.84 -23.57 -3.83
N GLY A 664 32.63 -23.71 -3.27
CA GLY A 664 32.41 -24.24 -1.91
C GLY A 664 32.34 -23.15 -0.82
N GLY A 665 32.71 -21.91 -1.16
CA GLY A 665 32.53 -20.73 -0.31
C GLY A 665 31.20 -20.03 -0.55
N VAL A 666 30.85 -19.11 0.36
CA VAL A 666 29.67 -18.25 0.31
C VAL A 666 30.12 -16.81 0.58
N TYR A 667 29.90 -15.91 -0.37
CA TYR A 667 30.53 -14.58 -0.37
C TYR A 667 29.59 -13.45 0.08
N GLY A 668 28.38 -13.79 0.52
CA GLY A 668 27.39 -12.83 1.00
C GLY A 668 26.29 -13.50 1.82
N LEU A 669 25.52 -12.72 2.56
CA LEU A 669 24.30 -13.20 3.25
C LEU A 669 23.05 -12.63 2.57
N PRO A 670 21.96 -13.41 2.43
CA PRO A 670 20.71 -12.91 1.85
C PRO A 670 20.02 -11.87 2.74
N GLU A 671 19.55 -10.78 2.12
CA GLU A 671 18.70 -9.77 2.79
C GLU A 671 17.23 -9.97 2.42
N THR A 672 16.97 -10.07 1.11
CA THR A 672 15.62 -10.23 0.56
C THR A 672 15.52 -11.47 -0.32
N GLN A 673 14.32 -12.04 -0.41
CA GLN A 673 14.03 -13.13 -1.33
C GLN A 673 12.65 -12.90 -1.95
N VAL A 674 12.65 -12.65 -3.26
CA VAL A 674 11.44 -12.52 -4.08
C VAL A 674 11.32 -13.70 -5.04
N LEU A 675 10.09 -14.16 -5.26
CA LEU A 675 9.76 -15.23 -6.18
C LEU A 675 8.38 -14.99 -6.82
N SER A 676 8.14 -15.62 -7.97
CA SER A 676 6.91 -15.46 -8.72
C SER A 676 5.75 -16.28 -8.16
N VAL A 677 4.56 -15.69 -8.12
CA VAL A 677 3.29 -16.32 -7.72
C VAL A 677 2.23 -16.09 -8.81
N LEU A 678 1.17 -16.88 -8.81
CA LEU A 678 0.03 -16.74 -9.72
C LEU A 678 -1.06 -15.89 -9.05
N PHE A 679 -1.30 -14.68 -9.57
CA PHE A 679 -2.43 -13.84 -9.22
C PHE A 679 -3.65 -14.22 -10.04
N TYR A 680 -4.83 -14.20 -9.42
CA TYR A 680 -6.10 -14.54 -10.05
C TYR A 680 -7.27 -13.67 -9.58
N ARG A 681 -8.18 -13.34 -10.51
CA ARG A 681 -9.47 -12.68 -10.28
C ARG A 681 -10.54 -13.73 -10.03
N GLN A 682 -10.81 -14.02 -8.76
CA GLN A 682 -11.78 -15.04 -8.37
C GLN A 682 -13.17 -14.75 -8.95
N ASP A 683 -13.60 -13.48 -8.91
CA ASP A 683 -14.90 -13.05 -9.44
C ASP A 683 -15.05 -13.33 -10.94
N ILE A 684 -13.99 -13.14 -11.73
CA ILE A 684 -14.01 -13.38 -13.18
C ILE A 684 -13.92 -14.89 -13.49
N LEU A 685 -13.12 -15.64 -12.73
CA LEU A 685 -13.04 -17.09 -12.91
C LEU A 685 -14.40 -17.75 -12.60
N GLU A 686 -15.07 -17.33 -11.52
CA GLU A 686 -16.43 -17.77 -11.19
C GLU A 686 -17.45 -17.40 -12.29
N GLU A 687 -17.39 -16.17 -12.83
CA GLU A 687 -18.25 -15.74 -13.96
C GLU A 687 -18.08 -16.63 -15.20
N LEU A 688 -16.84 -17.08 -15.47
CA LEU A 688 -16.51 -17.93 -16.61
C LEU A 688 -16.65 -19.44 -16.31
N GLY A 689 -16.99 -19.83 -15.08
CA GLY A 689 -17.05 -21.23 -14.65
C GLY A 689 -15.69 -21.93 -14.66
N LEU A 690 -14.61 -21.20 -14.36
CA LEU A 690 -13.23 -21.67 -14.34
C LEU A 690 -12.73 -21.81 -12.89
N GLU A 691 -11.82 -22.75 -12.68
CA GLU A 691 -11.07 -22.89 -11.43
C GLU A 691 -9.65 -22.30 -11.59
N VAL A 692 -8.98 -22.03 -10.46
CA VAL A 692 -7.59 -21.56 -10.46
C VAL A 692 -6.67 -22.73 -10.88
N PRO A 693 -5.86 -22.60 -11.94
CA PRO A 693 -5.08 -23.71 -12.48
C PRO A 693 -3.92 -24.10 -11.55
N ALA A 694 -3.81 -25.38 -11.23
CA ALA A 694 -2.72 -25.96 -10.46
C ALA A 694 -1.54 -26.42 -11.34
N THR A 695 -1.80 -26.73 -12.62
CA THR A 695 -0.80 -27.24 -13.58
C THR A 695 -0.68 -26.37 -14.83
N TRP A 696 0.45 -26.43 -15.52
CA TRP A 696 0.62 -25.72 -16.80
C TRP A 696 -0.38 -26.20 -17.86
N ASP A 697 -0.72 -27.49 -17.88
CA ASP A 697 -1.73 -28.04 -18.79
C ASP A 697 -3.13 -27.48 -18.50
N GLU A 698 -3.51 -27.34 -17.22
CA GLU A 698 -4.76 -26.68 -16.83
C GLU A 698 -4.74 -25.19 -17.24
N LEU A 699 -3.62 -24.49 -17.04
CA LEU A 699 -3.47 -23.10 -17.47
C LEU A 699 -3.65 -22.97 -18.98
N ILE A 700 -3.04 -23.84 -19.78
CA ILE A 700 -3.26 -23.88 -21.23
C ILE A 700 -4.72 -24.24 -21.56
N GLY A 701 -5.31 -25.17 -20.82
CA GLY A 701 -6.69 -25.63 -21.02
C GLY A 701 -7.74 -24.54 -20.82
N ILE A 702 -7.47 -23.54 -19.97
CA ILE A 702 -8.37 -22.39 -19.78
C ILE A 702 -8.14 -21.27 -20.80
N LEU A 703 -6.99 -21.21 -21.50
CA LEU A 703 -6.69 -20.15 -22.47
C LEU A 703 -7.76 -19.99 -23.56
N PRO A 704 -8.35 -21.05 -24.16
CA PRO A 704 -9.42 -20.88 -25.14
C PRO A 704 -10.63 -20.12 -24.60
N THR A 705 -11.01 -20.34 -23.34
CA THR A 705 -12.11 -19.61 -22.70
C THR A 705 -11.72 -18.16 -22.42
N ILE A 706 -10.51 -17.93 -21.87
CA ILE A 706 -9.99 -16.59 -21.58
C ILE A 706 -9.88 -15.75 -22.87
N GLN A 707 -9.21 -16.28 -23.89
CA GLN A 707 -8.98 -15.63 -25.17
C GLN A 707 -10.24 -15.55 -26.03
N GLY A 708 -11.13 -16.54 -25.94
CA GLY A 708 -12.46 -16.50 -26.56
C GLY A 708 -13.34 -15.37 -26.01
N ASN A 709 -13.09 -14.94 -24.77
CA ASN A 709 -13.67 -13.75 -24.17
C ASN A 709 -12.81 -12.49 -24.39
N ASN A 710 -11.82 -12.54 -25.30
CA ASN A 710 -10.86 -11.47 -25.60
C ASN A 710 -10.08 -10.94 -24.38
N MET A 711 -9.99 -11.74 -23.33
CA MET A 711 -9.11 -11.51 -22.18
C MET A 711 -7.75 -12.15 -22.45
N SER A 712 -6.76 -11.84 -21.61
CA SER A 712 -5.40 -12.38 -21.74
C SER A 712 -4.83 -12.84 -20.42
N LEU A 713 -3.69 -13.51 -20.46
CA LEU A 713 -2.96 -13.95 -19.29
C LEU A 713 -1.56 -13.33 -19.30
N GLY A 714 -1.12 -12.80 -18.16
CA GLY A 714 0.20 -12.18 -18.04
C GLY A 714 1.28 -13.20 -17.65
N ILE A 715 2.27 -13.43 -18.51
CA ILE A 715 3.49 -14.19 -18.17
C ILE A 715 4.69 -13.24 -18.28
N PRO A 716 5.63 -13.25 -17.31
CA PRO A 716 6.86 -12.48 -17.38
C PRO A 716 7.66 -12.76 -18.66
N TYR A 717 8.07 -11.67 -19.32
CA TYR A 717 8.78 -11.68 -20.59
C TYR A 717 10.13 -10.93 -20.50
N PRO A 718 11.21 -11.44 -21.13
CA PRO A 718 12.52 -10.79 -21.11
C PRO A 718 12.62 -9.63 -22.11
N THR A 719 12.14 -8.44 -21.71
CA THR A 719 12.35 -7.19 -22.48
C THR A 719 13.82 -6.77 -22.53
N ILE A 720 14.17 -5.79 -23.38
CA ILE A 720 15.56 -5.27 -23.46
C ILE A 720 15.90 -4.44 -22.22
N THR A 721 14.97 -3.61 -21.77
CA THR A 721 15.19 -2.61 -20.71
C THR A 721 15.04 -3.20 -19.32
N ALA A 722 14.20 -4.22 -19.16
CA ALA A 722 13.96 -4.91 -17.89
C ALA A 722 13.67 -6.41 -18.17
N PRO A 723 14.69 -7.23 -18.47
CA PRO A 723 14.48 -8.63 -18.77
C PRO A 723 13.99 -9.41 -17.53
N ASN A 724 12.80 -10.02 -17.62
CA ASN A 724 12.31 -10.94 -16.60
C ASN A 724 12.24 -12.38 -17.14
N GLN A 725 13.12 -13.25 -16.65
CA GLN A 725 13.25 -14.66 -17.06
C GLN A 725 12.75 -15.65 -16.00
N SER A 726 12.13 -15.15 -14.93
CA SER A 726 11.72 -15.95 -13.77
C SER A 726 10.90 -17.18 -14.14
N THR A 727 9.96 -17.04 -15.10
CA THR A 727 9.10 -18.14 -15.54
C THR A 727 9.85 -19.19 -16.37
N LEU A 728 10.77 -18.77 -17.24
CA LEU A 728 11.60 -19.72 -18.00
C LEU A 728 12.51 -20.51 -17.05
N TYR A 729 13.13 -19.84 -16.09
CA TYR A 729 13.93 -20.53 -15.07
C TYR A 729 13.08 -21.51 -14.27
N ALA A 730 11.90 -21.10 -13.79
CA ALA A 730 10.96 -22.00 -13.12
C ALA A 730 10.67 -23.24 -13.98
N LEU A 731 10.31 -23.07 -15.25
CA LEU A 731 10.03 -24.18 -16.17
C LEU A 731 11.23 -25.12 -16.37
N ILE A 732 12.45 -24.60 -16.49
CA ILE A 732 13.66 -25.42 -16.61
C ILE A 732 13.80 -26.32 -15.37
N TYR A 733 13.65 -25.77 -14.16
CA TYR A 733 13.74 -26.54 -12.93
C TYR A 733 12.56 -27.47 -12.70
N GLN A 734 11.35 -27.08 -13.11
CA GLN A 734 10.17 -27.93 -13.05
C GLN A 734 10.31 -29.18 -13.94
N ASN A 735 11.00 -29.04 -15.08
CA ASN A 735 11.38 -30.13 -15.97
C ASN A 735 12.65 -30.89 -15.55
N ASN A 736 13.11 -30.74 -14.30
CA ASN A 736 14.36 -31.35 -13.80
C ASN A 736 15.61 -30.94 -14.60
N GLY A 737 15.60 -29.76 -15.22
CA GLY A 737 16.76 -29.14 -15.86
C GLY A 737 17.59 -28.30 -14.87
N GLN A 738 18.73 -27.82 -15.34
CA GLN A 738 19.64 -26.94 -14.59
C GLN A 738 20.22 -25.88 -15.53
N ILE A 739 20.65 -24.73 -15.00
CA ILE A 739 21.28 -23.67 -15.82
C ILE A 739 22.75 -23.96 -16.12
N TYR A 740 23.47 -24.49 -15.12
CA TYR A 740 24.90 -24.79 -15.19
C TYR A 740 25.19 -26.18 -14.64
N ASN A 741 26.31 -26.77 -15.06
CA ASN A 741 26.80 -28.01 -14.46
C ASN A 741 27.31 -27.81 -13.03
N GLN A 742 27.50 -28.91 -12.30
CA GLN A 742 27.98 -28.89 -10.92
C GLN A 742 29.35 -28.25 -10.77
N GLU A 743 30.21 -28.34 -11.79
CA GLU A 743 31.56 -27.75 -11.78
C GLU A 743 31.58 -26.26 -12.17
N ALA A 744 30.43 -25.65 -12.51
CA ALA A 744 30.35 -24.25 -12.95
C ALA A 744 31.30 -23.92 -14.13
N THR A 745 31.43 -24.86 -15.07
CA THR A 745 32.34 -24.74 -16.22
C THR A 745 31.62 -24.59 -17.56
N ARG A 746 30.32 -24.90 -17.61
CA ARG A 746 29.49 -24.79 -18.82
C ARG A 746 28.01 -24.66 -18.48
N THR A 747 27.21 -24.17 -19.42
CA THR A 747 25.75 -24.18 -19.33
C THR A 747 25.17 -25.57 -19.64
N LEU A 748 23.98 -25.85 -19.10
CA LEU A 748 23.18 -27.04 -19.39
C LEU A 748 21.89 -26.70 -20.17
N LEU A 749 21.79 -25.48 -20.72
CA LEU A 749 20.65 -25.05 -21.54
C LEU A 749 20.50 -25.84 -22.85
N ASN A 750 21.52 -26.61 -23.23
CA ASN A 750 21.52 -27.51 -24.38
C ASN A 750 21.03 -28.94 -24.06
N GLU A 751 20.72 -29.25 -22.80
CA GLU A 751 20.17 -30.54 -22.39
C GLU A 751 18.67 -30.62 -22.65
N GLU A 752 18.15 -31.82 -22.89
CA GLU A 752 16.77 -32.04 -23.36
C GLU A 752 15.71 -31.39 -22.44
N ASN A 753 15.87 -31.49 -21.13
CA ASN A 753 14.94 -30.89 -20.16
C ASN A 753 14.87 -29.35 -20.28
N ALA A 754 16.01 -28.69 -20.50
CA ALA A 754 16.07 -27.24 -20.68
C ALA A 754 15.55 -26.82 -22.05
N VAL A 755 15.82 -27.62 -23.10
CA VAL A 755 15.28 -27.41 -24.44
C VAL A 755 13.75 -27.51 -24.44
N GLN A 756 13.16 -28.50 -23.76
CA GLN A 756 11.70 -28.65 -23.64
C GLN A 756 11.06 -27.49 -22.87
N ALA A 757 11.69 -27.05 -21.77
CA ALA A 757 11.23 -25.87 -21.05
C ALA A 757 11.29 -24.60 -21.90
N PHE A 758 12.36 -24.42 -22.68
CA PHE A 758 12.53 -23.29 -23.59
C PHE A 758 11.49 -23.31 -24.72
N ASP A 759 11.27 -24.48 -25.34
CA ASP A 759 10.27 -24.68 -26.38
C ASP A 759 8.87 -24.31 -25.88
N PHE A 760 8.44 -24.90 -24.76
CA PHE A 760 7.15 -24.59 -24.13
C PHE A 760 7.02 -23.11 -23.77
N TYR A 761 8.04 -22.51 -23.16
CA TYR A 761 8.03 -21.09 -22.80
C TYR A 761 7.88 -20.19 -24.03
N THR A 762 8.56 -20.50 -25.14
CA THR A 762 8.42 -19.72 -26.36
C THR A 762 7.06 -19.94 -27.04
N ALA A 763 6.50 -21.15 -26.96
CA ALA A 763 5.18 -21.48 -27.49
C ALA A 763 4.06 -20.66 -26.81
N LEU A 764 4.22 -20.27 -25.55
CA LEU A 764 3.30 -19.33 -24.87
C LEU A 764 3.08 -18.04 -25.67
N TYR A 765 4.10 -17.58 -26.41
CA TYR A 765 4.03 -16.36 -27.21
C TYR A 765 3.80 -16.65 -28.70
N THR A 766 4.43 -17.67 -29.27
CA THR A 766 4.31 -17.98 -30.71
C THR A 766 3.00 -18.67 -31.06
N ASP A 767 2.60 -19.64 -30.25
CA ASP A 767 1.50 -20.57 -30.56
C ASP A 767 0.23 -20.14 -29.83
N TYR A 768 0.37 -19.81 -28.54
CA TYR A 768 -0.74 -19.36 -27.70
C TYR A 768 -0.96 -17.85 -27.74
N GLY A 769 -0.07 -17.07 -28.37
CA GLY A 769 -0.29 -15.65 -28.64
C GLY A 769 -0.40 -14.75 -27.40
N LEU A 770 0.25 -15.12 -26.28
CA LEU A 770 0.27 -14.27 -25.09
C LEU A 770 1.02 -12.94 -25.34
N PRO A 771 0.63 -11.84 -24.68
CA PRO A 771 1.27 -10.55 -24.86
C PRO A 771 2.69 -10.53 -24.25
N MET A 772 3.64 -9.94 -24.97
CA MET A 772 5.04 -9.79 -24.53
C MET A 772 5.24 -8.60 -23.56
N GLU A 773 4.52 -7.50 -23.76
CA GLU A 773 4.63 -6.30 -22.93
C GLU A 773 3.25 -5.84 -22.46
N PHE A 774 3.14 -5.62 -21.16
CA PHE A 774 1.91 -5.20 -20.51
C PHE A 774 2.21 -4.55 -19.16
N ASP A 775 1.31 -3.65 -18.74
CA ASP A 775 1.25 -3.19 -17.36
C ASP A 775 0.32 -4.13 -16.58
N PHE A 776 0.90 -5.00 -15.76
CA PHE A 776 0.15 -6.05 -15.08
C PHE A 776 -0.89 -5.46 -14.12
N ILE A 777 -0.50 -4.45 -13.33
CA ILE A 777 -1.34 -3.83 -12.31
C ILE A 777 -2.62 -3.27 -12.95
N SER A 778 -2.51 -2.47 -14.01
CA SER A 778 -3.67 -1.84 -14.66
C SER A 778 -4.57 -2.86 -15.35
N ARG A 779 -4.00 -3.87 -16.02
CA ARG A 779 -4.80 -4.89 -16.74
C ARG A 779 -5.45 -5.91 -15.81
N PHE A 780 -4.81 -6.23 -14.69
CA PHE A 780 -5.40 -7.08 -13.65
C PHE A 780 -6.56 -6.35 -12.94
N ARG A 781 -6.35 -5.06 -12.64
CA ARG A 781 -7.37 -4.17 -12.06
C ARG A 781 -8.62 -4.06 -12.93
N SER A 782 -8.49 -3.85 -14.24
CA SER A 782 -9.63 -3.77 -15.16
C SER A 782 -10.32 -5.12 -15.43
N GLY A 783 -9.63 -6.23 -15.16
CA GLY A 783 -10.07 -7.59 -15.49
C GLY A 783 -9.78 -8.01 -16.92
N GLU A 784 -9.00 -7.22 -17.68
CA GLU A 784 -8.49 -7.62 -19.00
C GLU A 784 -7.50 -8.80 -18.89
N MET A 785 -6.76 -8.86 -17.78
CA MET A 785 -5.88 -9.96 -17.41
C MET A 785 -6.33 -10.59 -16.09
N PRO A 786 -7.32 -11.50 -16.09
CA PRO A 786 -7.81 -12.12 -14.86
C PRO A 786 -6.81 -13.05 -14.19
N LEU A 787 -5.75 -13.45 -14.90
CA LEU A 787 -4.67 -14.31 -14.40
C LEU A 787 -3.32 -13.71 -14.81
N GLY A 788 -2.32 -13.84 -13.94
CA GLY A 788 -0.95 -13.57 -14.34
C GLY A 788 0.09 -13.94 -13.28
N ILE A 789 1.31 -14.17 -13.74
CA ILE A 789 2.46 -14.47 -12.90
C ILE A 789 3.25 -13.19 -12.64
N ALA A 790 3.45 -12.84 -11.38
CA ALA A 790 4.24 -11.69 -10.96
C ALA A 790 4.96 -11.99 -9.63
N ASP A 791 5.89 -11.14 -9.21
CA ASP A 791 6.50 -11.25 -7.88
C ASP A 791 5.42 -11.13 -6.79
N PHE A 792 5.59 -11.84 -5.66
CA PHE A 792 4.60 -11.77 -4.59
C PHE A 792 4.48 -10.36 -3.96
N THR A 793 5.49 -9.50 -4.10
CA THR A 793 5.43 -8.11 -3.62
C THR A 793 4.42 -7.25 -4.37
N THR A 794 4.02 -7.66 -5.57
CA THR A 794 2.93 -7.05 -6.35
C THR A 794 1.60 -7.07 -5.59
N PHE A 795 1.40 -8.04 -4.67
CA PHE A 795 0.24 -8.07 -3.78
C PHE A 795 0.10 -6.78 -2.97
N ASN A 796 1.21 -6.29 -2.41
CA ASN A 796 1.21 -5.10 -1.56
C ASN A 796 0.83 -3.85 -2.37
N VAL A 797 1.27 -3.78 -3.62
CA VAL A 797 0.93 -2.68 -4.53
C VAL A 797 -0.55 -2.73 -4.92
N LEU A 798 -1.06 -3.91 -5.30
CA LEU A 798 -2.48 -4.07 -5.67
C LEU A 798 -3.43 -3.81 -4.49
N ALA A 799 -3.09 -4.28 -3.29
CA ALA A 799 -3.91 -4.09 -2.09
C ALA A 799 -4.13 -2.60 -1.74
N VAL A 800 -3.16 -1.74 -2.09
CA VAL A 800 -3.24 -0.28 -1.88
C VAL A 800 -3.78 0.46 -3.10
N SER A 801 -3.45 0.01 -4.32
CA SER A 801 -3.77 0.73 -5.58
C SER A 801 -5.09 0.32 -6.26
N ALA A 802 -5.69 -0.80 -5.85
CA ALA A 802 -6.93 -1.32 -6.46
C ALA A 802 -7.99 -1.69 -5.39
N PRO A 803 -8.41 -0.76 -4.51
CA PRO A 803 -9.39 -1.03 -3.46
C PRO A 803 -10.76 -1.51 -4.00
N GLU A 804 -11.15 -1.12 -5.22
CA GLU A 804 -12.43 -1.49 -5.84
C GLU A 804 -12.59 -2.99 -6.17
N ILE A 805 -11.48 -3.72 -6.17
CA ILE A 805 -11.46 -5.18 -6.37
C ILE A 805 -11.09 -5.91 -5.08
N ARG A 806 -11.02 -5.24 -3.93
CA ARG A 806 -10.75 -5.89 -2.64
C ARG A 806 -11.71 -7.07 -2.41
N GLY A 807 -11.15 -8.22 -2.03
CA GLY A 807 -11.90 -9.47 -1.82
C GLY A 807 -12.30 -10.21 -3.10
N LEU A 808 -12.05 -9.65 -4.29
CA LEU A 808 -12.37 -10.27 -5.58
C LEU A 808 -11.18 -10.99 -6.23
N TRP A 809 -10.02 -10.97 -5.58
CA TRP A 809 -8.77 -11.50 -6.13
C TRP A 809 -7.83 -11.96 -5.03
N ASP A 810 -6.86 -12.78 -5.43
CA ASP A 810 -5.82 -13.27 -4.56
C ASP A 810 -4.61 -13.80 -5.35
N PHE A 811 -3.61 -14.35 -4.66
CA PHE A 811 -2.52 -15.10 -5.29
C PHE A 811 -2.33 -16.50 -4.70
N THR A 812 -1.72 -17.38 -5.48
CA THR A 812 -1.31 -18.74 -5.08
C THR A 812 0.03 -19.09 -5.71
N ARG A 813 0.57 -20.28 -5.42
CA ARG A 813 1.80 -20.78 -6.05
C ARG A 813 1.64 -20.87 -7.58
N ILE A 814 2.73 -20.70 -8.32
CA ILE A 814 2.70 -20.86 -9.78
C ILE A 814 2.26 -22.27 -10.18
N PRO A 815 1.68 -22.44 -11.39
CA PRO A 815 1.38 -23.75 -11.93
C PRO A 815 2.63 -24.64 -11.92
N GLY A 816 2.43 -25.91 -11.60
CA GLY A 816 3.50 -26.90 -11.56
C GLY A 816 3.50 -27.84 -12.76
N THR A 817 4.61 -28.58 -12.89
CA THR A 817 4.77 -29.66 -13.87
C THR A 817 4.62 -31.02 -13.16
N PRO A 818 3.73 -31.91 -13.62
CA PRO A 818 3.58 -33.24 -13.02
C PRO A 818 4.88 -34.05 -13.10
N PHE A 819 5.20 -34.79 -12.03
CA PHE A 819 6.32 -35.73 -12.03
C PHE A 819 5.98 -37.00 -11.23
N THR A 820 6.78 -38.05 -11.41
CA THR A 820 6.70 -39.26 -10.57
C THR A 820 7.86 -39.23 -9.58
N GLY A 821 7.54 -39.26 -8.29
CA GLY A 821 8.51 -39.26 -7.20
C GLY A 821 9.38 -40.53 -7.18
N PRO A 822 10.49 -40.52 -6.41
CA PRO A 822 11.36 -41.70 -6.26
C PRO A 822 10.64 -42.93 -5.66
N ASP A 823 9.54 -42.69 -4.95
CA ASP A 823 8.64 -43.66 -4.33
C ASP A 823 7.51 -44.13 -5.28
N GLY A 824 7.50 -43.65 -6.53
CA GLY A 824 6.48 -43.97 -7.53
C GLY A 824 5.17 -43.19 -7.38
N GLN A 825 5.07 -42.26 -6.42
CA GLN A 825 3.86 -41.46 -6.23
C GLN A 825 3.82 -40.28 -7.20
N PRO A 826 2.64 -39.93 -7.75
CA PRO A 826 2.50 -38.72 -8.55
C PRO A 826 2.69 -37.49 -7.65
N GLY A 827 3.48 -36.53 -8.14
CA GLY A 827 3.74 -35.26 -7.49
C GLY A 827 3.65 -34.11 -8.48
N LEU A 828 3.73 -32.89 -7.96
CA LEU A 828 3.71 -31.68 -8.75
C LEU A 828 4.95 -30.85 -8.42
N ASN A 829 5.81 -30.61 -9.41
CA ASN A 829 6.99 -29.79 -9.23
C ASN A 829 6.60 -28.33 -9.48
N ARG A 830 6.62 -27.53 -8.41
CA ARG A 830 6.27 -26.10 -8.41
C ARG A 830 7.48 -25.20 -8.24
N ALA A 831 8.66 -25.67 -8.65
CA ALA A 831 9.88 -24.88 -8.58
C ALA A 831 9.67 -23.47 -9.16
N ALA A 832 9.93 -22.46 -8.33
CA ALA A 832 9.85 -21.04 -8.69
C ALA A 832 11.23 -20.42 -8.52
N HIS A 833 11.70 -19.69 -9.54
CA HIS A 833 12.99 -19.02 -9.43
C HIS A 833 12.93 -17.89 -8.38
N SER A 834 13.85 -17.90 -7.43
CA SER A 834 14.01 -16.81 -6.46
C SER A 834 15.27 -15.99 -6.70
N GLN A 835 15.19 -14.72 -6.36
CA GLN A 835 16.28 -13.75 -6.42
C GLN A 835 16.12 -12.71 -5.30
N GLY A 836 17.10 -11.87 -5.08
CA GLY A 836 16.98 -10.79 -4.11
C GLY A 836 18.27 -10.02 -3.87
N ALA A 837 18.24 -9.14 -2.89
CA ALA A 837 19.39 -8.40 -2.41
C ALA A 837 20.14 -9.17 -1.33
N SER A 838 21.40 -8.82 -1.14
CA SER A 838 22.34 -9.43 -0.22
C SER A 838 23.26 -8.38 0.40
N CYS A 839 23.95 -8.75 1.46
CA CYS A 839 25.12 -8.03 1.95
C CYS A 839 26.40 -8.82 1.65
N MET A 840 27.51 -8.11 1.43
CA MET A 840 28.84 -8.70 1.21
C MET A 840 29.92 -7.94 1.96
N MET A 841 30.97 -8.65 2.34
CA MET A 841 32.19 -8.10 2.91
C MET A 841 33.24 -7.93 1.83
N VAL A 842 33.83 -6.73 1.75
CA VAL A 842 34.95 -6.46 0.84
C VAL A 842 36.22 -7.11 1.42
N ALA A 843 37.03 -7.70 0.55
CA ALA A 843 38.25 -8.38 0.97
C ALA A 843 39.21 -7.44 1.70
N THR A 844 39.76 -7.89 2.83
CA THR A 844 40.69 -7.12 3.66
C THR A 844 41.72 -8.03 4.34
N GLU A 845 42.92 -7.52 4.60
CA GLU A 845 43.94 -8.22 5.38
C GLU A 845 43.81 -7.93 6.89
N ASP A 846 42.95 -6.98 7.28
CA ASP A 846 42.75 -6.58 8.67
C ASP A 846 41.73 -7.49 9.37
N GLU A 847 42.23 -8.40 10.20
CA GLU A 847 41.41 -9.34 10.98
C GLU A 847 40.44 -8.64 11.95
N ALA A 848 40.77 -7.45 12.47
CA ALA A 848 39.86 -6.72 13.33
C ALA A 848 38.66 -6.18 12.54
N VAL A 849 38.90 -5.69 11.31
CA VAL A 849 37.84 -5.27 10.39
C VAL A 849 36.96 -6.45 10.01
N LYS A 850 37.54 -7.63 9.70
CA LYS A 850 36.77 -8.84 9.37
C LYS A 850 35.80 -9.23 10.49
N GLU A 851 36.28 -9.29 11.72
CA GLU A 851 35.44 -9.66 12.88
C GLU A 851 34.32 -8.64 13.12
N GLN A 852 34.62 -7.34 13.03
CA GLN A 852 33.61 -6.29 13.18
C GLN A 852 32.58 -6.31 12.05
N ALA A 853 33.04 -6.52 10.81
CA ALA A 853 32.21 -6.64 9.63
C ALA A 853 31.30 -7.87 9.72
N TRP A 854 31.83 -9.01 10.17
CA TRP A 854 31.04 -10.23 10.37
C TRP A 854 29.98 -10.05 11.47
N ALA A 855 30.34 -9.40 12.59
CA ALA A 855 29.38 -9.07 13.65
C ALA A 855 28.23 -8.20 13.11
N PHE A 856 28.54 -7.20 12.28
CA PHE A 856 27.52 -6.37 11.62
C PHE A 856 26.64 -7.19 10.67
N MET A 857 27.22 -8.01 9.80
CA MET A 857 26.45 -8.82 8.84
C MET A 857 25.48 -9.77 9.56
N LYS A 858 25.94 -10.46 10.62
CA LYS A 858 25.10 -11.33 11.44
C LYS A 858 23.95 -10.58 12.10
N TRP A 859 24.25 -9.42 12.70
CA TRP A 859 23.22 -8.57 13.28
C TRP A 859 22.22 -8.13 12.22
N TRP A 860 22.69 -7.64 11.08
CA TRP A 860 21.85 -7.08 10.02
C TRP A 860 20.85 -8.11 9.50
N VAL A 861 21.29 -9.34 9.21
CA VAL A 861 20.40 -10.39 8.67
C VAL A 861 19.68 -11.20 9.76
N SER A 862 19.89 -10.86 11.03
CA SER A 862 19.21 -11.52 12.15
C SER A 862 17.70 -11.32 12.09
N LYS A 863 16.96 -12.23 12.73
CA LYS A 863 15.49 -12.15 12.82
C LYS A 863 15.04 -10.78 13.34
N ASP A 864 15.57 -10.36 14.48
CA ASP A 864 15.11 -9.15 15.18
C ASP A 864 15.41 -7.87 14.38
N ALA A 865 16.59 -7.79 13.75
CA ALA A 865 16.94 -6.66 12.89
C ALA A 865 16.06 -6.61 11.63
N GLN A 866 15.86 -7.75 10.95
CA GLN A 866 15.03 -7.79 9.73
C GLN A 866 13.54 -7.51 10.02
N VAL A 867 13.00 -7.99 11.15
CA VAL A 867 11.63 -7.66 11.61
C VAL A 867 11.52 -6.17 11.89
N ARG A 868 12.47 -5.61 12.64
CA ARG A 868 12.48 -4.18 12.98
C ARG A 868 12.59 -3.32 11.73
N PHE A 869 13.54 -3.62 10.84
CA PHE A 869 13.72 -2.90 9.58
C PHE A 869 12.45 -2.96 8.73
N GLY A 870 11.86 -4.14 8.56
CA GLY A 870 10.63 -4.31 7.78
C GLY A 870 9.46 -3.50 8.35
N ARG A 871 9.26 -3.52 9.68
CA ARG A 871 8.20 -2.74 10.35
C ARG A 871 8.45 -1.23 10.26
N GLU A 872 9.69 -0.78 10.45
CA GLU A 872 10.03 0.65 10.33
C GLU A 872 9.87 1.16 8.89
N ILE A 873 10.27 0.36 7.89
CA ILE A 873 10.07 0.73 6.49
C ILE A 873 8.60 0.75 6.10
N GLU A 874 7.81 -0.24 6.52
CA GLU A 874 6.37 -0.24 6.30
C GLU A 874 5.70 0.92 7.06
N ALA A 875 6.19 1.29 8.25
CA ALA A 875 5.71 2.45 8.98
C ALA A 875 6.04 3.77 8.24
N VAL A 876 7.21 3.89 7.62
CA VAL A 876 7.65 5.10 6.91
C VAL A 876 7.01 5.24 5.53
N LEU A 877 6.97 4.15 4.75
CA LEU A 877 6.60 4.14 3.33
C LEU A 877 5.19 3.56 3.08
N GLY A 878 4.53 3.04 4.10
CA GLY A 878 3.21 2.41 4.03
C GLY A 878 3.24 0.94 3.63
N ALA A 879 2.06 0.30 3.68
CA ALA A 879 1.87 -1.13 3.45
C ALA A 879 2.37 -1.63 2.08
N SER A 880 2.42 -0.76 1.05
CA SER A 880 2.95 -1.11 -0.28
C SER A 880 4.45 -1.42 -0.26
N ALA A 881 5.19 -0.93 0.75
CA ALA A 881 6.63 -1.11 0.90
C ALA A 881 7.01 -2.26 1.85
N ARG A 882 6.06 -3.14 2.18
CA ARG A 882 6.29 -4.31 3.03
C ARG A 882 7.50 -5.10 2.55
N TYR A 883 8.41 -5.35 3.48
CA TYR A 883 9.77 -5.80 3.19
C TYR A 883 9.83 -7.33 2.94
N PRO A 884 10.34 -7.79 1.77
CA PRO A 884 10.40 -9.20 1.40
C PRO A 884 11.68 -9.89 1.94
N THR A 885 11.83 -9.94 3.27
CA THR A 885 13.03 -10.52 3.91
C THR A 885 13.27 -11.98 3.50
N ALA A 886 14.55 -12.35 3.31
CA ALA A 886 14.96 -13.73 3.07
C ALA A 886 14.97 -14.58 4.36
N ASN A 887 14.98 -13.94 5.54
CA ASN A 887 15.01 -14.63 6.81
C ASN A 887 13.63 -15.22 7.11
N ILE A 888 13.53 -16.57 7.12
CA ILE A 888 12.26 -17.29 7.23
C ILE A 888 11.54 -16.98 8.56
N GLN A 889 12.29 -16.78 9.63
CA GLN A 889 11.72 -16.45 10.93
C GLN A 889 11.19 -15.02 10.95
N ALA A 890 11.93 -14.07 10.35
CA ALA A 890 11.48 -12.69 10.26
C ALA A 890 10.22 -12.56 9.39
N LEU A 891 10.14 -13.30 8.27
CA LEU A 891 8.98 -13.31 7.38
C LEU A 891 7.67 -13.59 8.13
N ARG A 892 7.69 -14.51 9.10
CA ARG A 892 6.53 -14.89 9.93
C ARG A 892 6.05 -13.80 10.89
N GLU A 893 6.93 -12.86 11.25
CA GLU A 893 6.63 -11.77 12.18
C GLU A 893 6.28 -10.46 11.47
N LEU A 894 6.47 -10.41 10.14
CA LEU A 894 6.05 -9.30 9.29
C LEU A 894 4.57 -9.41 8.91
N SER A 895 4.07 -8.33 8.32
CA SER A 895 2.66 -7.98 8.12
C SER A 895 1.85 -8.84 7.12
N TRP A 896 2.22 -10.10 6.88
CA TRP A 896 1.49 -11.01 6.01
C TRP A 896 0.35 -11.72 6.76
N SER A 897 -0.81 -11.91 6.12
CA SER A 897 -1.90 -12.72 6.69
C SER A 897 -1.45 -14.18 6.85
N ALA A 898 -1.98 -14.97 7.79
CA ALA A 898 -1.55 -16.37 7.91
C ALA A 898 -1.80 -17.18 6.63
N ARG A 899 -2.90 -16.90 5.93
CA ARG A 899 -3.20 -17.55 4.65
C ARG A 899 -2.11 -17.29 3.61
N HIS A 900 -1.66 -16.03 3.49
CA HIS A 900 -0.58 -15.67 2.58
C HIS A 900 0.78 -16.21 3.05
N LEU A 901 1.05 -16.22 4.36
CA LEU A 901 2.26 -16.81 4.91
C LEU A 901 2.40 -18.28 4.53
N VAL A 902 1.33 -19.09 4.64
CA VAL A 902 1.37 -20.50 4.23
C VAL A 902 1.78 -20.64 2.75
N ILE A 903 1.19 -19.83 1.87
CA ILE A 903 1.51 -19.85 0.43
C ILE A 903 2.97 -19.46 0.20
N LEU A 904 3.44 -18.39 0.84
CA LEU A 904 4.81 -17.89 0.68
C LEU A 904 5.85 -18.87 1.23
N GLU A 905 5.60 -19.48 2.39
CA GLU A 905 6.50 -20.47 2.98
C GLU A 905 6.61 -21.74 2.13
N GLU A 906 5.49 -22.22 1.58
CA GLU A 906 5.49 -23.34 0.64
C GLU A 906 6.26 -22.97 -0.63
N ALA A 907 5.99 -21.78 -1.19
CA ALA A 907 6.63 -21.32 -2.41
C ALA A 907 8.15 -21.09 -2.23
N MET A 908 8.59 -20.55 -1.09
CA MET A 908 10.00 -20.36 -0.76
C MET A 908 10.74 -21.68 -0.53
N ARG A 909 10.05 -22.70 0.03
CA ARG A 909 10.61 -24.05 0.20
C ARG A 909 10.79 -24.77 -1.13
N GLU A 910 9.85 -24.55 -2.05
CA GLU A 910 9.90 -25.07 -3.42
C GLU A 910 10.77 -24.21 -4.33
N ALA A 911 11.20 -23.02 -3.87
CA ALA A 911 11.97 -22.10 -4.69
C ALA A 911 13.36 -22.65 -5.05
N VAL A 912 13.85 -22.21 -6.20
CA VAL A 912 15.15 -22.57 -6.74
C VAL A 912 15.95 -21.31 -7.01
N GLY A 913 17.22 -21.35 -6.64
CA GLY A 913 18.22 -20.39 -7.08
C GLY A 913 19.29 -21.14 -7.88
N PHE A 914 20.10 -20.40 -8.63
CA PHE A 914 21.28 -20.95 -9.27
C PHE A 914 22.51 -20.11 -8.95
N ARG A 915 23.66 -20.77 -8.96
CA ARG A 915 24.94 -20.15 -8.69
C ARG A 915 25.31 -19.11 -9.74
N GLU A 916 25.92 -18.02 -9.30
CA GLU A 916 26.63 -17.12 -10.19
C GLU A 916 27.97 -17.77 -10.61
N ILE A 917 28.42 -17.50 -11.84
CA ILE A 917 29.65 -18.09 -12.39
C ILE A 917 30.45 -17.06 -13.17
N ALA A 918 31.72 -17.36 -13.46
CA ALA A 918 32.52 -16.58 -14.39
C ALA A 918 31.83 -16.51 -15.78
N GLY A 919 31.41 -15.31 -16.17
CA GLY A 919 30.67 -15.09 -17.43
C GLY A 919 29.16 -15.21 -17.32
N GLY A 920 28.58 -15.36 -16.12
CA GLY A 920 27.13 -15.55 -15.92
C GLY A 920 26.25 -14.43 -16.48
N TYR A 921 26.72 -13.18 -16.47
CA TYR A 921 26.06 -12.03 -17.12
C TYR A 921 25.71 -12.28 -18.59
N TYR A 922 26.51 -13.11 -19.28
CA TYR A 922 26.32 -13.45 -20.69
C TYR A 922 25.24 -14.51 -20.89
N THR A 923 25.00 -15.38 -19.91
CA THR A 923 23.93 -16.38 -19.91
C THR A 923 22.57 -15.71 -19.99
N ALA A 924 22.24 -14.86 -19.00
CA ALA A 924 20.96 -14.16 -18.95
C ALA A 924 20.74 -13.33 -20.24
N ARG A 925 21.76 -12.59 -20.68
CA ARG A 925 21.68 -11.80 -21.93
C ARG A 925 21.36 -12.66 -23.15
N ASN A 926 21.99 -13.83 -23.28
CA ASN A 926 21.80 -14.68 -24.46
C ASN A 926 20.52 -15.51 -24.40
N ILE A 927 20.02 -15.86 -23.22
CA ILE A 927 18.65 -16.38 -23.06
C ILE A 927 17.65 -15.36 -23.58
N THR A 928 17.75 -14.08 -23.18
CA THR A 928 16.89 -13.00 -23.72
C THR A 928 16.99 -12.94 -25.25
N ASN A 929 18.20 -12.99 -25.80
CA ASN A 929 18.39 -12.95 -27.26
C ASN A 929 17.78 -14.18 -27.95
N ALA A 930 17.92 -15.37 -27.36
CA ALA A 930 17.36 -16.62 -27.88
C ALA A 930 15.83 -16.55 -27.93
N VAL A 931 15.18 -16.22 -26.80
CA VAL A 931 13.72 -16.05 -26.71
C VAL A 931 13.23 -15.06 -27.77
N ARG A 932 13.88 -13.89 -27.86
CA ARG A 932 13.52 -12.86 -28.83
C ARG A 932 13.74 -13.30 -30.27
N ARG A 933 14.76 -14.11 -30.55
CA ARG A 933 15.01 -14.62 -31.91
C ARG A 933 13.88 -15.55 -32.32
N VAL A 934 13.52 -16.52 -31.48
CA VAL A 934 12.39 -17.42 -31.73
C VAL A 934 11.12 -16.61 -32.01
N ILE A 935 10.75 -15.70 -31.11
CA ILE A 935 9.46 -14.99 -31.19
C ILE A 935 9.43 -13.99 -32.36
N ASN A 936 10.50 -13.22 -32.60
CA ASN A 936 10.48 -12.17 -33.63
C ASN A 936 10.74 -12.70 -35.05
N THR A 937 11.42 -13.84 -35.19
CA THR A 937 11.81 -14.38 -36.50
C THR A 937 11.21 -15.75 -36.80
N ASN A 938 10.40 -16.29 -35.88
CA ASN A 938 9.81 -17.63 -35.97
C ASN A 938 10.87 -18.72 -36.23
N SER A 939 12.04 -18.57 -35.59
CA SER A 939 13.14 -19.54 -35.67
C SER A 939 12.82 -20.77 -34.82
N ASP A 940 13.36 -21.93 -35.18
CA ASP A 940 13.22 -23.16 -34.40
C ASP A 940 13.77 -22.98 -32.96
N PRO A 941 12.96 -23.24 -31.91
CA PRO A 941 13.38 -23.03 -30.53
C PRO A 941 14.59 -23.87 -30.12
N ARG A 942 14.63 -25.14 -30.55
CA ARG A 942 15.69 -26.08 -30.23
C ARG A 942 17.02 -25.66 -30.87
N GLU A 943 17.05 -25.41 -32.17
CA GLU A 943 18.27 -24.94 -32.85
C GLU A 943 18.77 -23.63 -32.24
N THR A 944 17.85 -22.71 -31.95
CA THR A 944 18.18 -21.39 -31.41
C THR A 944 18.84 -21.50 -30.04
N ILE A 945 18.27 -22.23 -29.08
CA ILE A 945 18.87 -22.34 -27.74
C ILE A 945 20.19 -23.10 -27.76
N LEU A 946 20.35 -24.11 -28.64
CA LEU A 946 21.61 -24.83 -28.82
C LEU A 946 22.73 -23.91 -29.35
N ASP A 947 22.42 -23.04 -30.31
CA ASP A 947 23.38 -22.07 -30.84
C ASP A 947 23.80 -21.05 -29.77
N TYR A 948 22.84 -20.53 -29.00
CA TYR A 948 23.14 -19.59 -27.92
C TYR A 948 23.87 -20.26 -26.74
N ALA A 949 23.59 -21.52 -26.43
CA ALA A 949 24.33 -22.28 -25.43
C ALA A 949 25.83 -22.37 -25.78
N ARG A 950 26.18 -22.56 -27.06
CA ARG A 950 27.59 -22.53 -27.51
C ARG A 950 28.25 -21.15 -27.32
N LEU A 951 27.50 -20.07 -27.53
CA LEU A 951 28.01 -18.71 -27.30
C LEU A 951 28.24 -18.47 -25.80
N ILE A 952 27.32 -18.95 -24.97
CA ILE A 952 27.42 -18.90 -23.51
C ILE A 952 28.66 -19.66 -23.03
N ASP A 953 28.84 -20.90 -23.47
CA ASP A 953 30.00 -21.72 -23.10
C ASP A 953 31.32 -21.09 -23.51
N LYS A 954 31.38 -20.47 -24.69
CA LYS A 954 32.58 -19.77 -25.17
C LYS A 954 32.94 -18.58 -24.27
N GLU A 955 31.95 -17.82 -23.80
CA GLU A 955 32.19 -16.71 -22.88
C GLU A 955 32.58 -17.21 -21.48
N ILE A 956 31.91 -18.25 -20.97
CA ILE A 956 32.27 -18.89 -19.70
C ILE A 956 33.73 -19.34 -19.76
N GLU A 957 34.14 -20.05 -20.83
CA GLU A 957 35.52 -20.48 -21.02
C GLU A 957 36.49 -19.28 -21.06
N SER A 958 36.15 -18.23 -21.81
CA SER A 958 36.96 -17.01 -21.92
C SER A 958 37.16 -16.34 -20.56
N LYS A 959 36.08 -16.17 -19.78
CA LYS A 959 36.13 -15.54 -18.46
C LYS A 959 36.85 -16.41 -17.43
N ARG A 960 36.68 -17.73 -17.50
CA ARG A 960 37.47 -18.64 -16.66
C ARG A 960 38.97 -18.53 -16.96
N ARG A 961 39.38 -18.35 -18.22
CA ARG A 961 40.79 -18.08 -18.56
C ARG A 961 41.26 -16.72 -18.04
N GLU A 962 40.44 -15.68 -18.17
CA GLU A 962 40.71 -14.33 -17.66
C GLU A 962 40.95 -14.32 -16.15
N PHE A 963 40.15 -15.07 -15.38
CA PHE A 963 40.27 -15.20 -13.93
C PHE A 963 41.25 -16.30 -13.46
N GLY A 964 41.99 -16.94 -14.38
CA GLY A 964 42.96 -17.98 -14.01
C GLY A 964 42.38 -19.32 -13.55
N LEU A 965 41.08 -19.56 -13.77
CA LEU A 965 40.32 -20.75 -13.36
C LEU A 965 40.38 -21.92 -14.37
N TYR A 966 41.16 -21.77 -15.44
CA TYR A 966 41.25 -22.75 -16.51
C TYR A 966 42.43 -23.71 -16.29
N GLN A 967 42.15 -24.93 -15.83
CA GLN A 967 43.16 -25.99 -15.82
C GLN A 967 43.36 -26.51 -17.24
N GLN A 968 44.58 -26.41 -17.78
CA GLN A 968 44.94 -27.11 -19.01
C GLN A 968 44.72 -28.61 -18.80
N ARG A 969 43.79 -29.22 -19.53
CA ARG A 969 43.84 -30.68 -19.75
C ARG A 969 45.19 -31.00 -20.39
N GLY A 970 46.10 -31.55 -19.60
CA GLY A 970 47.36 -32.09 -20.09
C GLY A 970 47.06 -33.15 -21.15
N ALA A 971 47.69 -33.00 -22.31
CA ALA A 971 47.80 -34.09 -23.26
C ALA A 971 48.72 -35.16 -22.64
N GLY A 972 48.14 -36.21 -22.06
CA GLY A 972 48.88 -37.34 -21.50
C GLY A 972 48.09 -38.11 -20.44
N ASP A 973 47.09 -38.88 -20.87
CA ASP A 973 47.01 -40.36 -20.72
C ASP A 973 45.69 -40.89 -21.30
#